data_AF-A0A833HLL1-F1
#
_entry.id   AF-A0A833HLL1-F1
#
_cell.length_a   1.000
_cell.length_b   1.000
_cell.length_c   1.000
_cell.angle_alpha   90.00
_cell.angle_beta   90.00
_cell.angle_gamma   90.00
#
_symmetry.space_group_name_H-M   'P 1'
#
loop_
_entity.id
_entity.type
_entity.pdbx_description
1 polymer ?
#
loop_
_entity_poly.entity_id
_entity_poly.type
_entity_poly.pdbx_seq_one_letter_code
_entity_poly.pdbx_strand_id
1 'polypeptide(L)'
;MDMIKTNNYKSLFESSVRLSDDKIRDLCFATKYYLLSKDYNTVNEYVKLIIDNLDTKNITTHALALWIISDAIREADIKDIEGKYIEELVSVQLSTNDCNAPHWLYGGKSDYYLSNIAALHCGLKSGLNIIDNDDARKKMIALREYALKKFLQGGYLISIAEGDLRLGDLSMCAVPFCMFGAEDRILVESMEEESERFFGNQGIEFSLTEKRNKELTLLLSWYFAEKGDIEKGDLTRAKVLYNKAAELTASIGKEALSTILMAIVEEVLYKKENISGDLTIIHCPKGTSDPYYTSLHERSPRIPTDTEEVVINAEINPSFGEYTLQLEFSKNNQPPMEVKMIKEGTDAGGEYYRANIGRFDFGEKVTYKITAEGSGKLTSSEEFSFNTARWFDCNGIIGAEQLQEKIIIYFEKAVDSDVLPVLTIRPNGKAALFEFVFRHNYKIYNLLKLDTFKAEDLDVVVTQKGIYICDKHNGRVLTTLEDNMVSFLYNGEDIIKARLNLKAGKEEKYFGMGERYSCIEYKGLRIDNYVYNQYRSQGMKTYMPSPFYISSEGYGLHFKTNSYSVFDFCSTNENAVTIEGYCSKDSFDFDLYFGDPKEILKNYINRIGLPELPPIWAFGPWMSSNNWDSQQEVLYQVEMTKKFDIPATVLVIEQWSDEATFYIFNDAKYNLKDGKERHRAREFEFSQWGRWNDPKSMVDKLHQEGIKVLLWQVPIHKYMGGVSHPQRDEDERLMIEKGFCVMNEDLTPYRIPYGWFAGSLVLDFTNPEAREWWLDKRRYLLEDIGIDGFKTDGGECILGDELKFFDGTSGREMHNRYVLDYIGAYYRYVKDLKGEGITFSRAGYSGSHTMPMHWAGDERSTWEAFRSSIRAGISAGLSGIIFWGWDIAGFHGEIPTAELFIRSAQMAAFCPVMQYHAETKGEYNRDRTPWNIAERTKDVRVISVYRKFAILRMNLLPYIYSEANDCVNNCQPLMRAMFYDFPDEDECINLDMQYMLGKNILVSPVSEEGQTVKRVYFPKGKWHGFFDNRVYDKSGYFEVFSPLDTIPVFVKANSIIPLNLNSSLELLRNVGNDVDSFKNLCLDIRLEDQIKNDFKFGALGDINIEVVRIDKGITVSTNSNQPIFLRFWNEVKPNKVTINDKLATECCNRNENHSFYWCYKENQIIVKVEEGSSYIQIEV
;
A
#
# COMPACT_ATOMS: atom_id res chain seq x y z
N MET A 1 -33.91 27.14 -19.87
CA MET A 1 -34.83 26.39 -20.80
C MET A 1 -35.61 27.26 -21.78
N ASP A 2 -36.67 28.00 -21.40
CA ASP A 2 -37.47 28.78 -22.37
C ASP A 2 -36.65 29.86 -23.09
N MET A 3 -35.70 30.50 -22.39
CA MET A 3 -34.77 31.48 -22.97
C MET A 3 -33.81 30.90 -24.03
N ILE A 4 -33.49 29.60 -23.95
CA ILE A 4 -32.55 28.90 -24.86
C ILE A 4 -33.32 28.33 -26.06
N LYS A 5 -34.55 27.85 -25.84
CA LYS A 5 -35.45 27.36 -26.90
C LYS A 5 -36.05 28.50 -27.74
N THR A 6 -36.19 29.71 -27.19
CA THR A 6 -36.82 30.85 -27.88
C THR A 6 -35.85 31.87 -28.46
N ASN A 7 -34.64 32.02 -27.91
CA ASN A 7 -33.59 32.81 -28.56
C ASN A 7 -32.77 31.92 -29.47
N ASN A 8 -33.15 31.94 -30.74
CA ASN A 8 -32.39 31.40 -31.85
C ASN A 8 -30.99 32.06 -31.86
N TYR A 9 -30.01 31.44 -31.17
CA TYR A 9 -28.62 31.95 -31.07
C TYR A 9 -28.00 32.17 -32.46
N LYS A 10 -28.53 31.52 -33.50
CA LYS A 10 -28.33 31.83 -34.92
C LYS A 10 -28.30 33.35 -35.19
N SER A 11 -29.27 34.09 -34.65
CA SER A 11 -29.38 35.55 -34.87
C SER A 11 -28.23 36.39 -34.28
N LEU A 12 -27.47 35.88 -33.30
CA LEU A 12 -26.30 36.56 -32.71
C LEU A 12 -25.06 36.50 -33.62
N PHE A 13 -25.00 35.50 -34.50
CA PHE A 13 -23.85 35.19 -35.35
C PHE A 13 -24.12 35.40 -36.86
N GLU A 14 -25.38 35.52 -37.29
CA GLU A 14 -25.80 35.66 -38.69
C GLU A 14 -25.60 37.06 -39.32
N SER A 15 -25.12 38.07 -38.57
CA SER A 15 -25.11 39.49 -39.02
C SER A 15 -23.75 40.06 -39.48
N SER A 16 -22.67 39.28 -39.58
CA SER A 16 -21.35 39.81 -39.97
C SER A 16 -20.56 38.87 -40.88
N VAL A 17 -19.92 39.42 -41.92
CA VAL A 17 -19.06 38.71 -42.90
C VAL A 17 -17.76 38.17 -42.28
N ARG A 18 -17.41 38.59 -41.05
CA ARG A 18 -16.29 38.05 -40.25
C ARG A 18 -16.62 38.16 -38.76
N LEU A 19 -16.61 37.04 -38.03
CA LEU A 19 -16.81 37.03 -36.57
C LEU A 19 -15.56 37.55 -35.83
N SER A 20 -15.75 38.21 -34.69
CA SER A 20 -14.65 38.58 -33.78
C SER A 20 -14.21 37.36 -32.94
N ASP A 21 -12.99 37.38 -32.39
CA ASP A 21 -12.47 36.31 -31.53
C ASP A 21 -13.42 35.95 -30.37
N ASP A 22 -13.99 36.96 -29.70
CA ASP A 22 -14.97 36.75 -28.62
C ASP A 22 -16.22 35.98 -29.08
N LYS A 23 -16.68 36.24 -30.32
CA LYS A 23 -17.83 35.52 -30.89
C LYS A 23 -17.47 34.09 -31.26
N ILE A 24 -16.25 33.84 -31.75
CA ILE A 24 -15.78 32.48 -32.06
C ILE A 24 -15.62 31.68 -30.76
N ARG A 25 -15.08 32.28 -29.69
CA ARG A 25 -15.06 31.69 -28.34
C ARG A 25 -16.45 31.28 -27.89
N ASP A 26 -17.40 32.22 -27.91
CA ASP A 26 -18.79 31.95 -27.49
C ASP A 26 -19.41 30.84 -28.32
N LEU A 27 -19.12 30.80 -29.63
CA LEU A 27 -19.59 29.76 -30.54
C LEU A 27 -18.99 28.38 -30.21
N CYS A 28 -17.73 28.30 -29.78
CA CYS A 28 -17.11 27.05 -29.32
C CYS A 28 -17.83 26.50 -28.07
N PHE A 29 -18.07 27.34 -27.06
CA PHE A 29 -18.82 26.92 -25.87
C PHE A 29 -20.28 26.57 -26.19
N ALA A 30 -20.93 27.33 -27.08
CA ALA A 30 -22.29 27.01 -27.53
C ALA A 30 -22.33 25.67 -28.26
N THR A 31 -21.34 25.38 -29.09
CA THR A 31 -21.20 24.07 -29.75
C THR A 31 -21.00 22.96 -28.72
N LYS A 32 -20.24 23.21 -27.64
CA LYS A 32 -20.09 22.23 -26.53
C LYS A 32 -21.42 21.94 -25.84
N TYR A 33 -22.24 22.96 -25.61
CA TYR A 33 -23.61 22.78 -25.12
C TYR A 33 -24.46 21.90 -26.05
N TYR A 34 -24.40 22.12 -27.37
CA TYR A 34 -25.16 21.31 -28.33
C TYR A 34 -24.64 19.88 -28.49
N LEU A 35 -23.33 19.66 -28.35
CA LEU A 35 -22.75 18.32 -28.24
C LEU A 35 -23.29 17.60 -27.00
N LEU A 36 -23.31 18.29 -25.86
CA LEU A 36 -23.91 17.74 -24.65
C LEU A 36 -25.38 17.39 -24.91
N SER A 37 -26.22 18.31 -25.36
CA SER A 37 -27.64 18.03 -25.61
C SER A 37 -27.93 17.10 -26.80
N LYS A 38 -26.91 16.56 -27.48
CA LYS A 38 -26.99 15.67 -28.65
C LYS A 38 -27.73 16.28 -29.85
N ASP A 39 -27.74 17.59 -29.98
CA ASP A 39 -28.28 18.28 -31.16
C ASP A 39 -27.22 18.41 -32.25
N TYR A 40 -26.93 17.28 -32.90
CA TYR A 40 -25.85 17.17 -33.88
C TYR A 40 -26.07 18.01 -35.15
N ASN A 41 -27.32 18.37 -35.46
CA ASN A 41 -27.61 19.25 -36.61
C ASN A 41 -27.07 20.66 -36.35
N THR A 42 -27.35 21.21 -35.17
CA THR A 42 -26.85 22.53 -34.76
C THR A 42 -25.33 22.52 -34.59
N VAL A 43 -24.76 21.42 -34.05
CA VAL A 43 -23.30 21.23 -33.98
C VAL A 43 -22.66 21.34 -35.37
N ASN A 44 -23.20 20.66 -36.38
CA ASN A 44 -22.65 20.70 -37.75
C ASN A 44 -22.71 22.10 -38.36
N GLU A 45 -23.80 22.85 -38.14
CA GLU A 45 -23.91 24.24 -38.59
C GLU A 45 -22.85 25.15 -37.92
N TYR A 46 -22.68 25.02 -36.60
CA TYR A 46 -21.76 25.88 -35.85
C TYR A 46 -20.30 25.54 -36.13
N VAL A 47 -19.96 24.25 -36.28
CA VAL A 47 -18.60 23.84 -36.66
C VAL A 47 -18.21 24.43 -38.02
N LYS A 48 -19.11 24.41 -39.02
CA LYS A 48 -18.86 25.08 -40.32
C LYS A 48 -18.63 26.57 -40.14
N LEU A 49 -19.45 27.23 -39.33
CA LEU A 49 -19.31 28.67 -39.07
C LEU A 49 -18.00 29.02 -38.36
N ILE A 50 -17.54 28.18 -37.42
CA ILE A 50 -16.23 28.32 -36.77
C ILE A 50 -15.11 28.21 -37.81
N ILE A 51 -15.13 27.17 -38.65
CA ILE A 51 -14.11 26.95 -39.69
C ILE A 51 -14.06 28.12 -40.67
N ASP A 52 -15.21 28.58 -41.15
CA ASP A 52 -15.30 29.67 -42.14
C ASP A 52 -14.79 31.03 -41.61
N ASN A 53 -14.72 31.21 -40.28
CA ASN A 53 -14.36 32.47 -39.64
C ASN A 53 -13.04 32.44 -38.85
N LEU A 54 -12.38 31.28 -38.74
CA LEU A 54 -11.20 31.13 -37.90
C LEU A 54 -10.02 31.97 -38.42
N ASP A 55 -9.43 32.82 -37.56
CA ASP A 55 -8.16 33.51 -37.82
C ASP A 55 -7.06 32.85 -36.98
N THR A 56 -6.00 32.34 -37.63
CA THR A 56 -4.93 31.57 -36.97
C THR A 56 -3.98 32.43 -36.14
N LYS A 57 -4.25 33.74 -35.96
CA LYS A 57 -3.42 34.66 -35.17
C LYS A 57 -3.77 34.68 -33.68
N ASN A 58 -4.99 34.29 -33.30
CA ASN A 58 -5.39 34.20 -31.89
C ASN A 58 -5.29 32.75 -31.41
N ILE A 59 -4.29 32.48 -30.57
CA ILE A 59 -3.97 31.14 -30.09
C ILE A 59 -5.11 30.47 -29.33
N THR A 60 -5.83 31.24 -28.48
CA THR A 60 -6.85 30.64 -27.64
C THR A 60 -8.12 30.34 -28.43
N THR A 61 -8.46 31.19 -29.40
CA THR A 61 -9.52 30.90 -30.37
C THR A 61 -9.19 29.64 -31.18
N HIS A 62 -7.94 29.50 -31.63
CA HIS A 62 -7.47 28.34 -32.37
C HIS A 62 -7.52 27.05 -31.54
N ALA A 63 -7.08 27.11 -30.29
CA ALA A 63 -7.13 25.99 -29.36
C ALA A 63 -8.57 25.54 -29.06
N LEU A 64 -9.48 26.48 -28.82
CA LEU A 64 -10.90 26.20 -28.59
C LEU A 64 -11.56 25.58 -29.83
N ALA A 65 -11.23 26.07 -31.03
CA ALA A 65 -11.71 25.50 -32.28
C ALA A 65 -11.23 24.06 -32.48
N LEU A 66 -9.93 23.79 -32.28
CA LEU A 66 -9.37 22.44 -32.38
C LEU A 66 -10.02 21.48 -31.37
N TRP A 67 -10.20 21.91 -30.12
CA TRP A 67 -10.91 21.14 -29.09
C TRP A 67 -12.32 20.76 -29.53
N ILE A 68 -13.12 21.75 -29.93
CA ILE A 68 -14.55 21.53 -30.18
C ILE A 68 -14.83 20.79 -31.50
N ILE A 69 -14.03 21.04 -32.55
CA ILE A 69 -14.14 20.34 -33.83
C ILE A 69 -13.81 18.86 -33.64
N SER A 70 -12.76 18.56 -32.88
CA SER A 70 -12.33 17.18 -32.64
C SER A 70 -13.36 16.40 -31.79
N ASP A 71 -13.88 17.01 -30.73
CA ASP A 71 -14.97 16.42 -29.93
C ASP A 71 -16.22 16.18 -30.80
N ALA A 72 -16.56 17.10 -31.71
CA ALA A 72 -17.71 16.94 -32.61
C ALA A 72 -17.54 15.80 -33.61
N ILE A 73 -16.36 15.62 -34.18
CA ILE A 73 -16.06 14.49 -35.08
C ILE A 73 -16.21 13.17 -34.33
N ARG A 74 -15.71 13.10 -33.09
CA ARG A 74 -15.81 11.90 -32.24
C ARG A 74 -17.24 11.57 -31.82
N GLU A 75 -17.99 12.55 -31.33
CA GLU A 75 -19.26 12.32 -30.64
C GLU A 75 -20.49 12.41 -31.55
N ALA A 76 -20.44 13.24 -32.59
CA ALA A 76 -21.53 13.47 -33.54
C ALA A 76 -21.32 12.79 -34.90
N ASP A 77 -20.23 12.02 -35.06
CA ASP A 77 -19.86 11.28 -36.27
C ASP A 77 -19.85 12.15 -37.55
N ILE A 78 -19.39 13.39 -37.44
CA ILE A 78 -19.35 14.36 -38.55
C ILE A 78 -18.17 14.03 -39.47
N LYS A 79 -18.31 12.99 -40.30
CA LYS A 79 -17.25 12.51 -41.22
C LYS A 79 -16.98 13.44 -42.41
N ASP A 80 -17.90 14.36 -42.69
CA ASP A 80 -17.80 15.30 -43.84
C ASP A 80 -16.77 16.43 -43.61
N ILE A 81 -16.20 16.53 -42.42
CA ILE A 81 -15.04 17.38 -42.13
C ILE A 81 -13.80 16.54 -42.43
N GLU A 82 -13.25 16.70 -43.64
CA GLU A 82 -12.05 15.97 -44.08
C GLU A 82 -10.93 16.10 -43.02
N GLY A 83 -10.32 14.98 -42.60
CA GLY A 83 -9.25 14.95 -41.59
C GLY A 83 -8.08 15.92 -41.87
N LYS A 84 -7.95 16.35 -43.13
CA LYS A 84 -7.07 17.43 -43.59
C LYS A 84 -7.22 18.75 -42.81
N TYR A 85 -8.43 19.15 -42.42
CA TYR A 85 -8.62 20.38 -41.64
C TYR A 85 -8.05 20.26 -40.22
N ILE A 86 -8.20 19.09 -39.59
CA ILE A 86 -7.58 18.84 -38.28
C ILE A 86 -6.05 18.81 -38.42
N GLU A 87 -5.52 18.16 -39.46
CA GLU A 87 -4.09 18.15 -39.74
C GLU A 87 -3.54 19.58 -39.92
N GLU A 88 -4.24 20.43 -40.67
CA GLU A 88 -3.89 21.84 -40.83
C GLU A 88 -3.91 22.58 -39.49
N LEU A 89 -4.96 22.42 -38.68
CA LEU A 89 -5.09 23.05 -37.36
C LEU A 89 -3.98 22.60 -36.39
N VAL A 90 -3.63 21.32 -36.41
CA VAL A 90 -2.58 20.72 -35.56
C VAL A 90 -1.17 21.14 -36.02
N SER A 91 -0.98 21.34 -37.34
CA SER A 91 0.31 21.69 -37.94
C SER A 91 0.74 23.15 -37.75
N VAL A 92 -0.16 24.04 -37.31
CA VAL A 92 0.17 25.46 -37.09
C VAL A 92 1.31 25.58 -36.06
N GLN A 93 2.31 26.40 -36.37
CA GLN A 93 3.41 26.71 -35.45
C GLN A 93 2.94 27.69 -34.38
N LEU A 94 3.05 27.26 -33.12
CA LEU A 94 2.61 28.02 -31.95
C LEU A 94 3.82 28.23 -31.05
N SER A 95 4.13 29.48 -30.69
CA SER A 95 5.27 29.78 -29.82
C SER A 95 4.81 29.88 -28.37
N THR A 96 5.65 29.45 -27.42
CA THR A 96 5.37 29.62 -25.98
C THR A 96 5.29 31.08 -25.55
N ASN A 97 5.81 32.02 -26.35
CA ASN A 97 5.65 33.45 -26.13
C ASN A 97 4.21 33.94 -26.39
N ASP A 98 3.46 33.24 -27.26
CA ASP A 98 2.06 33.56 -27.55
C ASP A 98 1.14 33.21 -26.36
N CYS A 99 1.61 32.38 -25.43
CA CYS A 99 0.90 32.03 -24.19
C CYS A 99 0.86 33.14 -23.14
N ASN A 100 1.63 34.23 -23.33
CA ASN A 100 1.65 35.40 -22.43
C ASN A 100 0.61 36.47 -22.82
N ALA A 101 -0.25 36.17 -23.79
CA ALA A 101 -1.32 37.07 -24.21
C ALA A 101 -2.53 36.99 -23.25
N PRO A 102 -3.13 38.13 -22.87
CA PRO A 102 -4.33 38.13 -22.03
C PRO A 102 -5.50 37.36 -22.65
N HIS A 103 -6.31 36.74 -21.80
CA HIS A 103 -7.54 36.06 -22.18
C HIS A 103 -8.79 36.83 -21.70
N TRP A 104 -9.97 36.34 -22.05
CA TRP A 104 -11.23 37.09 -21.89
C TRP A 104 -11.74 37.22 -20.45
N LEU A 105 -11.16 36.50 -19.48
CA LEU A 105 -11.53 36.67 -18.07
C LEU A 105 -10.71 37.77 -17.39
N TYR A 106 -9.55 38.14 -17.96
CA TYR A 106 -8.63 39.11 -17.38
C TYR A 106 -7.69 39.76 -18.41
N GLY A 107 -7.67 41.09 -18.45
CA GLY A 107 -6.92 41.90 -19.43
C GLY A 107 -5.77 42.75 -18.89
N GLY A 108 -5.14 42.34 -17.77
CA GLY A 108 -4.01 43.09 -17.15
C GLY A 108 -2.68 43.04 -17.93
N LYS A 109 -1.60 43.57 -17.32
CA LYS A 109 -0.24 43.64 -17.91
C LYS A 109 0.26 42.26 -18.39
N SER A 110 1.31 42.23 -19.22
CA SER A 110 1.98 41.00 -19.70
C SER A 110 2.23 40.01 -18.56
N ASP A 111 1.47 38.93 -18.55
CA ASP A 111 1.49 37.91 -17.51
C ASP A 111 1.54 36.50 -18.12
N TYR A 112 1.77 35.48 -17.31
CA TYR A 112 1.71 34.09 -17.71
C TYR A 112 0.27 33.57 -17.51
N TYR A 113 -0.42 33.29 -18.62
CA TYR A 113 -1.80 32.79 -18.59
C TYR A 113 -1.80 31.27 -18.79
N LEU A 114 -1.79 30.53 -17.70
CA LEU A 114 -1.72 29.06 -17.68
C LEU A 114 -2.96 28.45 -18.33
N SER A 115 -4.12 29.12 -18.26
CA SER A 115 -5.33 28.71 -18.97
C SER A 115 -5.17 28.67 -20.49
N ASN A 116 -4.37 29.55 -21.10
CA ASN A 116 -4.09 29.51 -22.54
C ASN A 116 -3.25 28.27 -22.91
N ILE A 117 -2.31 27.90 -22.04
CA ILE A 117 -1.49 26.70 -22.19
C ILE A 117 -2.37 25.45 -22.05
N ALA A 118 -3.26 25.44 -21.06
CA ALA A 118 -4.22 24.37 -20.85
C ALA A 118 -5.20 24.23 -22.03
N ALA A 119 -5.73 25.34 -22.55
CA ALA A 119 -6.58 25.33 -23.75
C ALA A 119 -5.90 24.66 -24.93
N LEU A 120 -4.64 25.03 -25.16
CA LEU A 120 -3.85 24.46 -26.26
C LEU A 120 -3.56 22.97 -26.04
N HIS A 121 -3.17 22.59 -24.83
CA HIS A 121 -2.98 21.19 -24.47
C HIS A 121 -4.25 20.37 -24.69
N CYS A 122 -5.41 20.89 -24.28
CA CYS A 122 -6.72 20.27 -24.45
C CYS A 122 -7.09 20.10 -25.93
N GLY A 123 -6.93 21.16 -26.74
CA GLY A 123 -7.17 21.11 -28.17
C GLY A 123 -6.31 20.05 -28.86
N LEU A 124 -5.00 20.05 -28.60
CA LEU A 124 -4.08 19.04 -29.13
C LEU A 124 -4.46 17.61 -28.68
N LYS A 125 -4.85 17.43 -27.41
CA LYS A 125 -5.30 16.14 -26.87
C LYS A 125 -6.53 15.62 -27.60
N SER A 126 -7.55 16.47 -27.80
CA SER A 126 -8.74 16.08 -28.53
C SER A 126 -8.45 15.79 -30.00
N GLY A 127 -7.56 16.57 -30.65
CA GLY A 127 -7.11 16.30 -32.01
C GLY A 127 -6.40 14.95 -32.16
N LEU A 128 -5.55 14.59 -31.19
CA LEU A 128 -4.85 13.30 -31.15
C LEU A 128 -5.76 12.08 -31.00
N ASN A 129 -6.98 12.24 -30.48
CA ASN A 129 -7.97 11.17 -30.44
C ASN A 129 -8.52 10.84 -31.85
N ILE A 130 -8.29 11.72 -32.84
CA ILE A 130 -8.76 11.57 -34.22
C ILE A 130 -7.60 11.27 -35.17
N ILE A 131 -6.51 12.03 -35.09
CA ILE A 131 -5.34 11.91 -35.98
C ILE A 131 -4.06 11.60 -35.18
N ASP A 132 -3.28 10.66 -35.67
CA ASP A 132 -1.97 10.36 -35.10
C ASP A 132 -0.92 11.39 -35.56
N ASN A 133 -0.42 12.25 -34.65
CA ASN A 133 0.51 13.32 -34.99
C ASN A 133 1.61 13.55 -33.93
N ASP A 134 2.87 13.31 -34.29
CA ASP A 134 4.00 13.42 -33.36
C ASP A 134 4.35 14.85 -32.94
N ASP A 135 4.14 15.83 -33.82
CA ASP A 135 4.40 17.24 -33.50
C ASP A 135 3.41 17.73 -32.44
N ALA A 136 2.15 17.31 -32.55
CA ALA A 136 1.11 17.56 -31.56
C ALA A 136 1.45 16.99 -30.18
N ARG A 137 1.89 15.72 -30.12
CA ARG A 137 2.31 15.07 -28.86
C ARG A 137 3.49 15.79 -28.21
N LYS A 138 4.52 16.10 -28.98
CA LYS A 138 5.69 16.86 -28.48
C LYS A 138 5.29 18.21 -27.92
N LYS A 139 4.41 18.94 -28.62
CA LYS A 139 3.87 20.21 -28.16
C LYS A 139 3.07 20.04 -26.87
N MET A 140 2.21 19.03 -26.76
CA MET A 140 1.47 18.76 -25.53
C MET A 140 2.39 18.51 -24.33
N ILE A 141 3.42 17.67 -24.50
CA ILE A 141 4.39 17.41 -23.44
C ILE A 141 5.12 18.69 -23.05
N ALA A 142 5.62 19.45 -24.03
CA ALA A 142 6.31 20.71 -23.77
C ALA A 142 5.42 21.73 -23.05
N LEU A 143 4.13 21.81 -23.40
CA LEU A 143 3.15 22.66 -22.74
C LEU A 143 2.90 22.21 -21.29
N ARG A 144 2.77 20.89 -21.06
CA ARG A 144 2.59 20.32 -19.72
C ARG A 144 3.80 20.55 -18.83
N GLU A 145 5.00 20.29 -19.32
CA GLU A 145 6.24 20.56 -18.59
C GLU A 145 6.44 22.05 -18.33
N TYR A 146 6.13 22.90 -19.31
CA TYR A 146 6.20 24.35 -19.13
C TYR A 146 5.23 24.84 -18.05
N ALA A 147 3.98 24.38 -18.08
CA ALA A 147 3.00 24.72 -17.06
C ALA A 147 3.44 24.22 -15.68
N LEU A 148 3.82 22.95 -15.55
CA LEU A 148 4.27 22.35 -14.29
C LEU A 148 5.47 23.13 -13.72
N LYS A 149 6.47 23.44 -14.54
CA LYS A 149 7.64 24.24 -14.13
C LYS A 149 7.25 25.63 -13.63
N LYS A 150 6.21 26.25 -14.19
CA LYS A 150 5.74 27.59 -13.80
C LYS A 150 4.84 27.56 -12.56
N PHE A 151 3.98 26.55 -12.43
CA PHE A 151 3.19 26.30 -11.21
C PHE A 151 4.08 26.07 -9.98
N LEU A 152 5.22 25.42 -10.18
CA LEU A 152 6.10 24.98 -9.12
C LEU A 152 7.20 25.98 -8.71
N GLN A 153 7.26 27.22 -9.21
CA GLN A 153 8.29 28.19 -8.77
C GLN A 153 7.79 29.09 -7.62
N GLY A 154 8.35 28.97 -6.40
CA GLY A 154 8.34 30.04 -5.39
C GLY A 154 7.90 29.74 -3.95
N GLY A 155 7.79 28.49 -3.48
CA GLY A 155 7.44 28.15 -2.10
C GLY A 155 5.96 28.31 -1.74
N TYR A 156 5.15 28.74 -2.71
CA TYR A 156 3.70 28.85 -2.64
C TYR A 156 3.17 28.38 -3.98
N LEU A 157 2.11 27.56 -3.99
CA LEU A 157 1.53 27.02 -5.23
C LEU A 157 0.98 28.10 -6.19
N ILE A 158 1.07 29.37 -5.80
CA ILE A 158 0.62 30.52 -6.55
C ILE A 158 1.52 31.72 -6.21
N SER A 159 2.68 31.82 -6.86
CA SER A 159 3.39 33.10 -6.99
C SER A 159 3.54 33.44 -8.47
N ILE A 160 2.60 34.21 -8.98
CA ILE A 160 2.80 34.98 -10.22
C ILE A 160 3.53 36.27 -9.80
N ALA A 161 4.27 36.89 -10.73
CA ALA A 161 5.37 37.87 -10.53
C ALA A 161 5.17 39.07 -9.57
N GLU A 162 4.02 39.22 -8.91
CA GLU A 162 3.72 40.30 -7.95
C GLU A 162 3.00 39.84 -6.65
N GLY A 163 2.83 38.53 -6.39
CA GLY A 163 2.40 38.03 -5.07
C GLY A 163 0.88 37.98 -4.78
N ASP A 164 0.01 38.18 -5.77
CA ASP A 164 -1.43 37.99 -5.64
C ASP A 164 -1.87 36.62 -6.19
N LEU A 165 -2.62 35.85 -5.38
CA LEU A 165 -3.24 34.60 -5.82
C LEU A 165 -4.28 34.85 -6.93
N ARG A 166 -4.20 34.13 -8.06
CA ARG A 166 -5.20 34.20 -9.15
C ARG A 166 -5.90 32.87 -9.39
N LEU A 167 -6.86 32.55 -8.53
CA LEU A 167 -7.67 31.31 -8.58
C LEU A 167 -8.33 31.08 -9.94
N GLY A 168 -8.64 32.17 -10.66
CA GLY A 168 -9.35 32.12 -11.94
C GLY A 168 -8.60 31.45 -13.09
N ASP A 169 -7.28 31.70 -13.19
CA ASP A 169 -6.46 31.10 -14.25
C ASP A 169 -6.16 29.62 -13.95
N LEU A 170 -6.01 29.27 -12.66
CA LEU A 170 -5.86 27.90 -12.16
C LEU A 170 -7.09 27.04 -12.44
N SER A 171 -8.28 27.58 -12.15
CA SER A 171 -9.57 26.89 -12.35
C SER A 171 -9.79 26.49 -13.80
N MET A 172 -9.41 27.37 -14.74
CA MET A 172 -9.46 27.15 -16.18
C MET A 172 -8.54 26.02 -16.66
N CYS A 173 -7.42 25.77 -15.96
CA CYS A 173 -6.52 24.65 -16.27
C CYS A 173 -7.14 23.29 -15.92
N ALA A 174 -7.98 23.25 -14.89
CA ALA A 174 -8.72 22.05 -14.49
C ALA A 174 -9.97 21.85 -15.35
N VAL A 175 -10.83 22.86 -15.50
CA VAL A 175 -12.02 22.84 -16.38
C VAL A 175 -12.20 24.20 -17.05
N PRO A 176 -12.41 24.27 -18.37
CA PRO A 176 -12.81 23.17 -19.26
C PRO A 176 -11.64 22.33 -19.80
N PHE A 177 -10.38 22.72 -19.55
CA PHE A 177 -9.27 22.21 -20.34
C PHE A 177 -8.64 20.90 -19.84
N CYS A 178 -8.93 20.45 -18.61
CA CYS A 178 -8.52 19.15 -18.06
C CYS A 178 -7.03 18.85 -18.28
N MET A 179 -6.17 19.86 -18.14
CA MET A 179 -4.73 19.71 -18.30
C MET A 179 -4.10 18.94 -17.14
N PHE A 180 -4.68 19.10 -15.94
CA PHE A 180 -4.29 18.42 -14.72
C PHE A 180 -5.47 17.62 -14.16
N GLY A 181 -5.19 16.43 -13.63
CA GLY A 181 -6.17 15.43 -13.19
C GLY A 181 -6.11 15.13 -11.69
N ALA A 182 -6.88 14.13 -11.25
CA ALA A 182 -6.89 13.68 -9.84
C ALA A 182 -5.53 13.13 -9.37
N GLU A 183 -4.69 12.70 -10.33
CA GLU A 183 -3.30 12.32 -10.15
C GLU A 183 -2.38 13.48 -9.75
N ASP A 184 -2.73 14.72 -10.09
CA ASP A 184 -2.00 15.92 -9.67
C ASP A 184 -2.51 16.38 -8.29
N ARG A 185 -2.45 15.47 -7.30
CA ARG A 185 -3.05 15.62 -5.95
C ARG A 185 -2.76 16.97 -5.29
N ILE A 186 -1.53 17.47 -5.43
CA ILE A 186 -1.12 18.76 -4.88
C ILE A 186 -1.97 19.91 -5.45
N LEU A 187 -2.32 19.85 -6.73
CA LEU A 187 -3.13 20.86 -7.41
C LEU A 187 -4.60 20.77 -6.96
N VAL A 188 -5.12 19.54 -6.84
CA VAL A 188 -6.49 19.28 -6.38
C VAL A 188 -6.66 19.76 -4.94
N GLU A 189 -5.78 19.35 -4.03
CA GLU A 189 -5.77 19.79 -2.63
C GLU A 189 -5.64 21.31 -2.54
N SER A 190 -4.79 21.95 -3.36
CA SER A 190 -4.65 23.40 -3.36
C SER A 190 -5.88 24.13 -3.92
N MET A 191 -6.52 23.59 -4.95
CA MET A 191 -7.79 24.13 -5.47
C MET A 191 -8.91 24.00 -4.44
N GLU A 192 -8.98 22.88 -3.72
CA GLU A 192 -9.93 22.63 -2.64
C GLU A 192 -9.68 23.57 -1.46
N GLU A 193 -8.47 23.60 -0.89
CA GLU A 193 -8.09 24.48 0.24
C GLU A 193 -8.31 25.97 -0.08
N GLU A 194 -7.90 26.41 -1.27
CA GLU A 194 -8.07 27.81 -1.66
C GLU A 194 -9.54 28.12 -1.97
N SER A 195 -10.29 27.20 -2.60
CA SER A 195 -11.74 27.39 -2.76
C SER A 195 -12.42 27.59 -1.40
N GLU A 196 -12.09 26.77 -0.39
CA GLU A 196 -12.56 26.89 1.00
C GLU A 196 -12.21 28.25 1.64
N ARG A 197 -11.03 28.80 1.37
CA ARG A 197 -10.62 30.13 1.85
C ARG A 197 -11.37 31.28 1.17
N PHE A 198 -11.72 31.14 -0.12
CA PHE A 198 -12.40 32.19 -0.89
C PHE A 198 -13.94 32.07 -0.86
N PHE A 199 -14.50 31.03 -0.22
CA PHE A 199 -15.93 30.94 0.10
C PHE A 199 -16.32 31.96 1.19
N GLY A 200 -16.61 33.19 0.77
CA GLY A 200 -17.54 34.06 1.50
C GLY A 200 -18.99 33.84 1.04
N ASN A 201 -19.99 34.24 1.84
CA ASN A 201 -21.44 34.21 1.54
C ASN A 201 -21.87 34.99 0.26
N GLN A 202 -20.93 35.40 -0.61
CA GLN A 202 -21.16 36.40 -1.64
C GLN A 202 -20.54 36.16 -3.04
N GLY A 203 -19.85 35.03 -3.32
CA GLY A 203 -19.29 34.65 -4.65
C GLY A 203 -17.75 34.70 -4.75
N ILE A 204 -17.14 34.22 -5.85
CA ILE A 204 -15.68 34.04 -6.00
C ILE A 204 -14.99 35.24 -6.68
N GLU A 205 -13.82 35.62 -6.17
CA GLU A 205 -12.96 36.71 -6.67
C GLU A 205 -11.85 36.16 -7.60
N PHE A 206 -11.44 36.93 -8.63
CA PHE A 206 -10.38 36.54 -9.57
C PHE A 206 -8.97 36.72 -8.96
N SER A 207 -8.81 37.70 -8.08
CA SER A 207 -7.61 37.97 -7.25
C SER A 207 -8.02 38.69 -5.96
N LEU A 208 -7.11 38.77 -4.97
CA LEU A 208 -7.32 39.43 -3.66
C LEU A 208 -7.74 40.92 -3.74
N THR A 209 -7.68 41.54 -4.93
CA THR A 209 -7.91 42.98 -5.14
C THR A 209 -9.03 43.30 -6.14
N GLU A 210 -9.68 42.30 -6.75
CA GLU A 210 -10.66 42.49 -7.84
C GLU A 210 -12.12 42.18 -7.45
N LYS A 211 -13.07 42.78 -8.18
CA LYS A 211 -14.50 42.51 -8.03
C LYS A 211 -14.85 41.11 -8.57
N ARG A 212 -15.87 40.49 -7.96
CA ARG A 212 -16.41 39.16 -8.30
C ARG A 212 -16.67 38.95 -9.78
N ASN A 213 -16.24 37.82 -10.31
CA ASN A 213 -16.34 37.46 -11.72
C ASN A 213 -17.38 36.33 -11.92
N LYS A 214 -18.44 36.61 -12.71
CA LYS A 214 -19.58 35.70 -12.91
C LYS A 214 -19.22 34.52 -13.81
N GLU A 215 -18.44 34.73 -14.88
CA GLU A 215 -17.96 33.67 -15.76
C GLU A 215 -17.08 32.67 -15.01
N LEU A 216 -16.17 33.16 -14.16
CA LEU A 216 -15.34 32.30 -13.31
C LEU A 216 -16.19 31.49 -12.33
N THR A 217 -17.18 32.12 -11.71
CA THR A 217 -18.11 31.43 -10.81
C THR A 217 -18.87 30.31 -11.54
N LEU A 218 -19.26 30.53 -12.81
CA LEU A 218 -19.90 29.52 -13.66
C LEU A 218 -18.95 28.42 -14.12
N LEU A 219 -17.68 28.73 -14.39
CA LEU A 219 -16.67 27.73 -14.75
C LEU A 219 -16.32 26.82 -13.58
N LEU A 220 -16.23 27.36 -12.37
CA LEU A 220 -16.09 26.55 -11.15
C LEU A 220 -17.37 25.76 -10.84
N SER A 221 -18.53 26.36 -11.05
CA SER A 221 -19.80 25.64 -11.00
C SER A 221 -19.82 24.45 -11.97
N TRP A 222 -19.33 24.65 -13.20
CA TRP A 222 -19.17 23.58 -14.18
C TRP A 222 -18.13 22.55 -13.72
N TYR A 223 -16.97 22.95 -13.21
CA TYR A 223 -15.97 22.04 -12.67
C TYR A 223 -16.57 21.08 -11.65
N PHE A 224 -17.24 21.62 -10.63
CA PHE A 224 -17.88 20.81 -9.61
C PHE A 224 -19.10 20.03 -10.17
N ALA A 225 -19.81 20.56 -11.17
CA ALA A 225 -20.88 19.81 -11.82
C ALA A 225 -20.34 18.61 -12.61
N GLU A 226 -19.21 18.76 -13.31
CA GLU A 226 -18.65 17.74 -14.20
C GLU A 226 -17.76 16.74 -13.45
N LYS A 227 -16.79 17.22 -12.67
CA LYS A 227 -15.83 16.42 -11.91
C LYS A 227 -16.29 16.06 -10.51
N GLY A 228 -17.31 16.74 -10.02
CA GLY A 228 -17.80 16.53 -8.67
C GLY A 228 -18.30 15.13 -8.44
N ASP A 229 -17.87 14.59 -7.31
CA ASP A 229 -18.36 13.36 -6.75
C ASP A 229 -19.72 13.64 -6.08
N ILE A 230 -20.73 12.84 -6.44
CA ILE A 230 -22.06 12.93 -5.83
C ILE A 230 -21.95 12.64 -4.34
N GLU A 231 -20.99 11.83 -3.91
CA GLU A 231 -20.75 11.45 -2.52
C GLU A 231 -19.82 12.42 -1.77
N LYS A 232 -19.41 13.55 -2.36
CA LYS A 232 -18.58 14.58 -1.69
C LYS A 232 -19.15 15.98 -1.69
N GLY A 233 -20.34 16.19 -2.25
CA GLY A 233 -21.05 17.48 -2.14
C GLY A 233 -20.65 18.49 -3.18
N ASP A 234 -19.88 18.03 -4.15
CA ASP A 234 -19.44 18.83 -5.25
C ASP A 234 -20.63 19.24 -6.15
N LEU A 235 -21.65 18.39 -6.33
CA LEU A 235 -22.89 18.82 -7.01
C LEU A 235 -23.62 19.95 -6.26
N THR A 236 -23.59 19.94 -4.94
CA THR A 236 -24.15 21.03 -4.12
C THR A 236 -23.31 22.29 -4.23
N ARG A 237 -21.98 22.16 -4.17
CA ARG A 237 -21.05 23.27 -4.43
C ARG A 237 -21.28 23.86 -5.83
N ALA A 238 -21.43 23.01 -6.84
CA ALA A 238 -21.75 23.40 -8.20
C ALA A 238 -23.02 24.26 -8.26
N LYS A 239 -24.10 23.82 -7.61
CA LYS A 239 -25.38 24.56 -7.56
C LYS A 239 -25.33 25.84 -6.73
N VAL A 240 -24.60 25.86 -5.61
CA VAL A 240 -24.39 27.09 -4.82
C VAL A 240 -23.69 28.14 -5.68
N LEU A 241 -22.64 27.75 -6.40
CA LEU A 241 -21.92 28.61 -7.33
C LEU A 241 -22.81 29.03 -8.51
N TYR A 242 -23.60 28.12 -9.07
CA TYR A 242 -24.56 28.40 -10.14
C TYR A 242 -25.57 29.49 -9.73
N ASN A 243 -26.25 29.29 -8.60
CA ASN A 243 -27.22 30.24 -8.06
C ASN A 243 -26.57 31.59 -7.78
N LYS A 244 -25.32 31.57 -7.28
CA LYS A 244 -24.62 32.82 -7.01
C LYS A 244 -24.24 33.58 -8.27
N ALA A 245 -23.81 32.88 -9.31
CA ALA A 245 -23.58 33.47 -10.61
C ALA A 245 -24.87 34.03 -11.22
N ALA A 246 -26.02 33.39 -11.01
CA ALA A 246 -27.32 33.88 -11.45
C ALA A 246 -27.69 35.22 -10.78
N GLU A 247 -27.45 35.38 -9.48
CA GLU A 247 -27.62 36.65 -8.76
C GLU A 247 -26.73 37.77 -9.33
N LEU A 248 -25.46 37.45 -9.60
CA LEU A 248 -24.50 38.39 -10.20
C LEU A 248 -24.91 38.78 -11.63
N THR A 249 -25.45 37.84 -12.40
CA THR A 249 -25.90 38.08 -13.78
C THR A 249 -27.17 38.94 -13.83
N ALA A 250 -28.09 38.75 -12.87
CA ALA A 250 -29.30 39.56 -12.76
C ALA A 250 -29.02 41.04 -12.45
N SER A 251 -27.90 41.35 -11.79
CA SER A 251 -27.54 42.71 -11.35
C SER A 251 -26.69 43.50 -12.37
N ILE A 252 -26.02 42.85 -13.32
CA ILE A 252 -25.02 43.48 -14.22
C ILE A 252 -25.42 43.38 -15.71
N GLY A 253 -26.49 42.66 -16.05
CA GLY A 253 -26.97 42.47 -17.43
C GLY A 253 -26.56 41.12 -18.04
N LYS A 254 -27.33 40.66 -19.05
CA LYS A 254 -27.15 39.35 -19.70
C LYS A 254 -26.09 39.42 -20.81
N GLU A 255 -24.89 38.92 -20.53
CA GLU A 255 -23.84 38.71 -21.53
C GLU A 255 -23.97 37.31 -22.17
N ALA A 256 -23.52 37.18 -23.41
CA ALA A 256 -23.68 35.96 -24.20
C ALA A 256 -22.94 34.76 -23.59
N LEU A 257 -21.67 34.93 -23.23
CA LEU A 257 -20.84 33.87 -22.63
C LEU A 257 -21.41 33.34 -21.31
N SER A 258 -21.76 34.21 -20.35
CA SER A 258 -22.31 33.76 -19.08
C SER A 258 -23.64 33.04 -19.27
N THR A 259 -24.46 33.45 -20.24
CA THR A 259 -25.71 32.73 -20.58
C THR A 259 -25.42 31.32 -21.14
N ILE A 260 -24.40 31.19 -22.00
CA ILE A 260 -23.97 29.90 -22.57
C ILE A 260 -23.38 29.00 -21.47
N LEU A 261 -22.51 29.53 -20.62
CA LEU A 261 -21.92 28.77 -19.50
C LEU A 261 -22.99 28.33 -18.50
N MET A 262 -23.97 29.19 -18.19
CA MET A 262 -25.14 28.78 -17.40
C MET A 262 -25.89 27.63 -18.07
N ALA A 263 -26.10 27.67 -19.39
CA ALA A 263 -26.74 26.58 -20.13
C ALA A 263 -25.92 25.28 -20.11
N ILE A 264 -24.59 25.36 -20.19
CA ILE A 264 -23.71 24.19 -20.06
C ILE A 264 -23.82 23.61 -18.66
N VAL A 265 -23.69 24.43 -17.62
CA VAL A 265 -23.85 23.99 -16.22
C VAL A 265 -25.23 23.38 -16.02
N GLU A 266 -26.30 24.04 -16.49
CA GLU A 266 -27.66 23.50 -16.45
C GLU A 266 -27.75 22.17 -17.16
N GLU A 267 -27.15 21.99 -18.34
CA GLU A 267 -27.19 20.73 -19.09
C GLU A 267 -26.36 19.64 -18.41
N VAL A 268 -25.20 19.96 -17.84
CA VAL A 268 -24.35 19.01 -17.11
C VAL A 268 -25.02 18.61 -15.80
N LEU A 269 -25.57 19.57 -15.05
CA LEU A 269 -26.38 19.32 -13.87
C LEU A 269 -27.64 18.54 -14.24
N TYR A 270 -28.40 18.97 -15.25
CA TYR A 270 -29.59 18.27 -15.76
C TYR A 270 -29.25 16.87 -16.21
N LYS A 271 -28.13 16.63 -16.89
CA LYS A 271 -27.70 15.28 -17.26
C LYS A 271 -27.28 14.48 -16.05
N LYS A 272 -26.51 15.03 -15.11
CA LYS A 272 -26.19 14.32 -13.86
C LYS A 272 -27.45 14.08 -13.02
N GLU A 273 -28.45 14.95 -13.10
CA GLU A 273 -29.76 14.84 -12.47
C GLU A 273 -30.69 13.86 -13.22
N ASN A 274 -30.64 13.75 -14.55
CA ASN A 274 -31.42 12.75 -15.30
C ASN A 274 -30.71 11.40 -15.39
N ILE A 275 -29.39 11.37 -15.18
CA ILE A 275 -28.64 10.16 -14.83
C ILE A 275 -28.92 9.80 -13.36
N SER A 276 -29.32 10.75 -12.50
CA SER A 276 -29.80 10.45 -11.13
C SER A 276 -31.19 9.79 -11.09
N GLY A 277 -31.82 9.59 -12.25
CA GLY A 277 -33.09 8.88 -12.34
C GLY A 277 -34.22 9.58 -11.60
N ASP A 278 -35.31 8.84 -11.43
CA ASP A 278 -36.35 9.19 -10.46
C ASP A 278 -35.76 9.39 -9.07
N LEU A 279 -36.41 10.20 -8.20
CA LEU A 279 -36.09 10.30 -6.77
C LEU A 279 -35.60 8.95 -6.22
N THR A 280 -34.33 8.84 -5.85
CA THR A 280 -33.70 7.59 -5.39
C THR A 280 -33.53 7.62 -3.88
N ILE A 281 -33.74 6.46 -3.27
CA ILE A 281 -33.52 6.23 -1.84
C ILE A 281 -32.33 5.29 -1.73
N ILE A 282 -31.23 5.80 -1.21
CA ILE A 282 -30.02 5.03 -0.97
C ILE A 282 -30.03 4.61 0.50
N HIS A 283 -30.12 3.32 0.72
CA HIS A 283 -29.96 2.71 2.03
C HIS A 283 -29.17 1.41 1.86
N CYS A 284 -28.01 1.33 2.49
CA CYS A 284 -27.17 0.15 2.47
C CYS A 284 -27.01 -0.34 3.92
N PRO A 285 -27.83 -1.30 4.40
CA PRO A 285 -27.88 -1.63 5.82
C PRO A 285 -26.53 -2.05 6.44
N LYS A 286 -25.66 -2.67 5.64
CA LYS A 286 -24.31 -3.12 6.07
C LYS A 286 -23.20 -2.15 5.64
N GLY A 287 -23.48 -1.23 4.72
CA GLY A 287 -22.51 -0.35 4.11
C GLY A 287 -21.32 -1.11 3.54
N THR A 288 -20.12 -0.59 3.78
CA THR A 288 -18.87 -1.19 3.29
C THR A 288 -18.25 -2.20 4.25
N SER A 289 -18.90 -2.49 5.38
CA SER A 289 -18.34 -3.30 6.48
C SER A 289 -17.01 -2.81 7.07
N ASP A 290 -16.49 -1.63 6.70
CA ASP A 290 -15.26 -1.08 7.26
C ASP A 290 -15.46 -0.77 8.76
N PRO A 291 -14.64 -1.33 9.68
CA PRO A 291 -14.75 -1.08 11.12
C PRO A 291 -14.36 0.36 11.52
N TYR A 292 -13.68 1.12 10.65
CA TYR A 292 -13.21 2.48 10.89
C TYR A 292 -14.03 3.54 10.16
N TYR A 293 -14.89 3.15 9.22
CA TYR A 293 -15.72 4.05 8.44
C TYR A 293 -17.18 3.58 8.41
N THR A 294 -18.09 4.50 8.71
CA THR A 294 -19.54 4.28 8.67
C THR A 294 -20.16 5.33 7.78
N SER A 295 -20.81 4.91 6.70
CA SER A 295 -21.54 5.81 5.82
C SER A 295 -22.84 6.30 6.47
N LEU A 296 -23.32 7.46 6.02
CA LEU A 296 -24.51 8.10 6.59
C LEU A 296 -25.84 7.47 6.15
N HIS A 297 -25.80 6.44 5.29
CA HIS A 297 -26.97 5.70 4.80
C HIS A 297 -27.00 4.23 5.27
N GLU A 298 -26.26 3.91 6.34
CA GLU A 298 -26.21 2.59 6.96
C GLU A 298 -27.28 2.35 8.03
N ARG A 299 -27.50 1.08 8.39
CA ARG A 299 -28.22 0.73 9.63
C ARG A 299 -27.24 0.69 10.79
N SER A 300 -27.64 1.24 11.93
CA SER A 300 -26.88 1.17 13.18
C SER A 300 -27.68 0.44 14.28
N PRO A 301 -27.15 -0.63 14.88
CA PRO A 301 -25.92 -1.33 14.48
C PRO A 301 -26.11 -2.14 13.18
N ARG A 302 -25.02 -2.42 12.45
CA ARG A 302 -25.04 -3.24 11.21
C ARG A 302 -25.64 -4.62 11.44
N ILE A 303 -25.34 -5.22 12.60
CA ILE A 303 -25.91 -6.47 13.10
C ILE A 303 -26.75 -6.14 14.34
N PRO A 304 -28.08 -5.98 14.20
CA PRO A 304 -28.99 -5.72 15.31
C PRO A 304 -28.94 -6.79 16.38
N THR A 305 -28.81 -6.35 17.64
CA THR A 305 -28.91 -7.21 18.81
C THR A 305 -30.17 -6.88 19.61
N ASP A 306 -30.60 -7.81 20.45
CA ASP A 306 -31.71 -7.63 21.36
C ASP A 306 -31.36 -6.73 22.56
N THR A 307 -30.18 -6.09 22.56
CA THR A 307 -29.72 -5.13 23.57
C THR A 307 -29.67 -3.68 23.10
N GLU A 308 -29.73 -3.44 21.80
CA GLU A 308 -29.47 -2.15 21.17
C GLU A 308 -30.73 -1.60 20.47
N GLU A 309 -30.83 -0.28 20.38
CA GLU A 309 -31.83 0.36 19.52
C GLU A 309 -31.38 0.32 18.07
N VAL A 310 -32.32 0.09 17.15
CA VAL A 310 -32.05 0.04 15.72
C VAL A 310 -32.40 1.38 15.08
N VAL A 311 -31.40 1.95 14.42
CA VAL A 311 -31.52 3.19 13.67
C VAL A 311 -31.31 2.92 12.19
N ILE A 312 -32.28 3.33 11.38
CA ILE A 312 -32.21 3.26 9.92
C ILE A 312 -31.85 4.65 9.41
N ASN A 313 -30.73 4.75 8.70
CA ASN A 313 -30.33 5.99 8.03
C ASN A 313 -30.43 5.79 6.52
N ALA A 314 -30.86 6.81 5.80
CA ALA A 314 -30.95 6.78 4.35
C ALA A 314 -30.55 8.12 3.76
N GLU A 315 -30.07 8.06 2.53
CA GLU A 315 -29.72 9.21 1.73
C GLU A 315 -30.72 9.34 0.57
N ILE A 316 -31.10 10.58 0.27
CA ILE A 316 -31.97 10.90 -0.85
C ILE A 316 -31.19 11.64 -1.92
N ASN A 317 -31.32 11.14 -3.15
CA ASN A 317 -30.78 11.77 -4.33
C ASN A 317 -31.88 12.02 -5.39
N PRO A 318 -31.93 13.22 -5.99
CA PRO A 318 -31.05 14.37 -5.76
C PRO A 318 -31.46 15.18 -4.50
N SER A 319 -30.54 15.86 -3.82
CA SER A 319 -30.75 16.48 -2.50
C SER A 319 -31.43 17.86 -2.46
N PHE A 320 -32.32 18.18 -3.41
CA PHE A 320 -32.72 19.58 -3.67
C PHE A 320 -34.23 19.85 -3.69
N GLY A 321 -35.06 18.85 -3.36
CA GLY A 321 -36.51 18.99 -3.23
C GLY A 321 -36.98 19.00 -1.77
N GLU A 322 -38.22 19.44 -1.52
CA GLU A 322 -38.87 19.17 -0.24
C GLU A 322 -39.34 17.72 -0.21
N TYR A 323 -38.58 16.86 0.49
CA TYR A 323 -38.91 15.45 0.64
C TYR A 323 -39.48 15.15 2.01
N THR A 324 -40.60 14.42 2.04
CA THR A 324 -41.10 13.77 3.25
C THR A 324 -40.77 12.29 3.17
N LEU A 325 -39.96 11.82 4.12
CA LEU A 325 -39.61 10.40 4.22
C LEU A 325 -40.39 9.72 5.34
N GLN A 326 -40.89 8.54 5.01
CA GLN A 326 -41.50 7.64 5.96
C GLN A 326 -40.80 6.29 5.89
N LEU A 327 -40.69 5.66 7.05
CA LEU A 327 -40.23 4.30 7.16
C LEU A 327 -41.39 3.45 7.66
N GLU A 328 -41.74 2.44 6.86
CA GLU A 328 -42.72 1.43 7.24
C GLU A 328 -41.96 0.17 7.65
N PHE A 329 -42.20 -0.34 8.86
CA PHE A 329 -41.59 -1.59 9.32
C PHE A 329 -42.59 -2.51 9.99
N SER A 330 -42.35 -3.81 9.92
CA SER A 330 -43.16 -4.84 10.56
C SER A 330 -42.27 -5.83 11.31
N LYS A 331 -42.83 -6.46 12.35
CA LYS A 331 -42.14 -7.51 13.12
C LYS A 331 -42.93 -8.81 13.07
N ASN A 332 -42.29 -9.92 12.73
CA ASN A 332 -42.92 -11.26 12.68
C ASN A 332 -44.26 -11.30 11.92
N ASN A 333 -44.38 -10.56 10.81
CA ASN A 333 -45.61 -10.39 10.01
C ASN A 333 -46.79 -9.73 10.75
N GLN A 334 -46.56 -8.99 11.83
CA GLN A 334 -47.55 -8.11 12.45
C GLN A 334 -47.88 -6.92 11.52
N PRO A 335 -49.00 -6.20 11.74
CA PRO A 335 -49.32 -5.01 10.96
C PRO A 335 -48.16 -3.99 10.94
N PRO A 336 -47.89 -3.37 9.78
CA PRO A 336 -46.79 -2.41 9.67
C PRO A 336 -47.03 -1.18 10.55
N MET A 337 -45.93 -0.66 11.09
CA MET A 337 -45.85 0.60 11.82
C MET A 337 -45.13 1.63 10.96
N GLU A 338 -45.60 2.88 10.99
CA GLU A 338 -45.02 3.99 10.25
C GLU A 338 -44.27 4.92 11.20
N VAL A 339 -43.03 5.28 10.84
CA VAL A 339 -42.21 6.26 11.54
C VAL A 339 -41.74 7.30 10.52
N LYS A 340 -41.96 8.57 10.83
CA LYS A 340 -41.43 9.66 10.02
C LYS A 340 -39.91 9.70 10.18
N MET A 341 -39.17 9.70 9.06
CA MET A 341 -37.73 9.91 9.11
C MET A 341 -37.42 11.40 9.25
N ILE A 342 -36.44 11.73 10.10
CA ILE A 342 -36.02 13.09 10.42
C ILE A 342 -34.79 13.42 9.60
N LYS A 343 -34.80 14.58 8.92
CA LYS A 343 -33.63 15.10 8.22
C LYS A 343 -32.59 15.56 9.25
N GLU A 344 -31.42 14.92 9.27
CA GLU A 344 -30.31 15.24 10.17
C GLU A 344 -29.39 16.31 9.57
N GLY A 345 -29.26 16.34 8.25
CA GLY A 345 -28.44 17.34 7.57
C GLY A 345 -28.29 17.09 6.07
N THR A 346 -27.39 17.87 5.49
CA THR A 346 -26.89 17.69 4.14
C THR A 346 -25.38 17.59 4.27
N ASP A 347 -24.84 16.43 3.95
CA ASP A 347 -23.42 16.20 3.76
C ASP A 347 -23.25 15.78 2.31
N ALA A 348 -22.11 16.06 1.71
CA ALA A 348 -21.81 15.54 0.40
C ALA A 348 -22.89 15.74 -0.71
N GLY A 349 -23.85 16.66 -0.58
CA GLY A 349 -24.92 16.82 -1.57
C GLY A 349 -25.93 15.68 -1.66
N GLY A 350 -26.03 14.85 -0.62
CA GLY A 350 -27.18 14.02 -0.29
C GLY A 350 -27.95 14.61 0.90
N GLU A 351 -29.28 14.45 0.94
CA GLU A 351 -30.04 14.73 2.17
C GLU A 351 -30.11 13.46 3.01
N TYR A 352 -29.66 13.53 4.26
CA TYR A 352 -29.64 12.38 5.16
C TYR A 352 -30.80 12.40 6.12
N TYR A 353 -31.45 11.24 6.19
CA TYR A 353 -32.61 11.01 7.01
C TYR A 353 -32.37 9.84 7.94
N ARG A 354 -32.95 9.95 9.13
CA ARG A 354 -32.82 8.97 10.20
C ARG A 354 -34.17 8.62 10.80
N ALA A 355 -34.39 7.35 11.11
CA ALA A 355 -35.46 6.90 11.97
C ALA A 355 -34.94 5.87 12.99
N ASN A 356 -35.20 6.11 14.27
CA ASN A 356 -35.03 5.11 15.32
C ASN A 356 -36.31 4.29 15.41
N ILE A 357 -36.23 2.99 15.12
CA ILE A 357 -37.37 2.06 15.10
C ILE A 357 -37.48 1.26 16.40
N GLY A 358 -36.68 1.61 17.41
CA GLY A 358 -36.68 1.01 18.73
C GLY A 358 -35.85 -0.27 18.81
N ARG A 359 -36.18 -1.08 19.81
CA ARG A 359 -35.49 -2.33 20.14
C ARG A 359 -36.42 -3.51 19.90
N PHE A 360 -35.84 -4.63 19.50
CA PHE A 360 -36.56 -5.87 19.15
C PHE A 360 -36.11 -7.02 20.06
N ASP A 361 -36.99 -7.99 20.24
CA ASP A 361 -36.67 -9.20 20.99
C ASP A 361 -35.82 -10.17 20.13
N PHE A 362 -35.04 -11.02 20.79
CA PHE A 362 -34.25 -12.06 20.12
C PHE A 362 -35.11 -12.92 19.18
N GLY A 363 -34.61 -13.15 17.96
CA GLY A 363 -35.27 -13.96 16.95
C GLY A 363 -36.46 -13.28 16.26
N GLU A 364 -36.82 -12.03 16.62
CA GLU A 364 -37.78 -11.27 15.84
C GLU A 364 -37.19 -10.94 14.46
N LYS A 365 -37.94 -11.31 13.41
CA LYS A 365 -37.67 -10.89 12.03
C LYS A 365 -38.33 -9.55 11.78
N VAL A 366 -37.51 -8.55 11.44
CA VAL A 366 -37.96 -7.21 11.10
C VAL A 366 -37.83 -7.01 9.60
N THR A 367 -38.91 -6.58 8.96
CA THR A 367 -38.89 -6.12 7.55
C THR A 367 -39.20 -4.63 7.52
N TYR A 368 -38.55 -3.88 6.64
CA TYR A 368 -38.79 -2.46 6.51
C TYR A 368 -38.55 -1.97 5.08
N LYS A 369 -39.25 -0.90 4.73
CA LYS A 369 -39.07 -0.15 3.48
C LYS A 369 -39.12 1.34 3.78
N ILE A 370 -38.43 2.11 2.96
CA ILE A 370 -38.38 3.56 3.06
C ILE A 370 -39.15 4.12 1.89
N THR A 371 -40.07 5.05 2.16
CA THR A 371 -40.80 5.78 1.13
C THR A 371 -40.45 7.25 1.21
N ALA A 372 -40.26 7.86 0.04
CA ALA A 372 -39.96 9.27 -0.10
C ALA A 372 -40.98 9.90 -1.04
N GLU A 373 -41.62 10.98 -0.59
CA GLU A 373 -42.52 11.79 -1.41
C GLU A 373 -41.86 13.14 -1.69
N GLY A 374 -41.74 13.49 -2.99
CA GLY A 374 -41.24 14.78 -3.44
C GLY A 374 -41.75 15.14 -4.83
N SER A 375 -42.05 16.42 -5.08
CA SER A 375 -42.60 16.91 -6.36
C SER A 375 -43.84 16.16 -6.87
N GLY A 376 -44.66 15.61 -5.95
CA GLY A 376 -45.87 14.83 -6.29
C GLY A 376 -45.63 13.40 -6.75
N LYS A 377 -44.41 12.87 -6.59
CA LYS A 377 -44.04 11.48 -6.88
C LYS A 377 -43.64 10.76 -5.60
N LEU A 378 -44.15 9.55 -5.42
CA LEU A 378 -43.80 8.63 -4.34
C LEU A 378 -42.79 7.60 -4.87
N THR A 379 -41.60 7.54 -4.28
CA THR A 379 -40.63 6.45 -4.49
C THR A 379 -40.58 5.57 -3.25
N SER A 380 -40.40 4.26 -3.45
CA SER A 380 -40.09 3.29 -2.39
C SER A 380 -38.72 2.67 -2.64
N SER A 381 -37.97 2.41 -1.57
CA SER A 381 -36.82 1.52 -1.60
C SER A 381 -37.29 0.08 -1.85
N GLU A 382 -36.33 -0.82 -2.08
CA GLU A 382 -36.57 -2.25 -1.88
C GLU A 382 -36.94 -2.56 -0.41
N GLU A 383 -37.43 -3.78 -0.17
CA GLU A 383 -37.70 -4.26 1.18
C GLU A 383 -36.42 -4.84 1.78
N PHE A 384 -36.04 -4.31 2.94
CA PHE A 384 -34.90 -4.81 3.71
C PHE A 384 -35.39 -5.67 4.87
N SER A 385 -34.55 -6.59 5.33
CA SER A 385 -34.85 -7.35 6.53
C SER A 385 -33.62 -7.66 7.37
N PHE A 386 -33.86 -7.94 8.66
CA PHE A 386 -32.87 -8.51 9.57
C PHE A 386 -33.55 -9.37 10.63
N ASN A 387 -32.79 -10.31 11.17
CA ASN A 387 -33.15 -11.07 12.36
C ASN A 387 -32.37 -10.50 13.55
N THR A 388 -33.05 -10.28 14.66
CA THR A 388 -32.43 -9.72 15.86
C THR A 388 -31.60 -10.77 16.58
N ALA A 389 -30.31 -10.50 16.78
CA ALA A 389 -29.37 -11.43 17.38
C ALA A 389 -29.23 -11.28 18.90
N ARG A 390 -28.74 -12.30 19.58
CA ARG A 390 -28.40 -12.29 21.01
C ARG A 390 -27.05 -12.96 21.22
N TRP A 391 -26.25 -12.42 22.14
CA TRP A 391 -25.07 -13.09 22.67
C TRP A 391 -25.49 -14.15 23.70
N PHE A 392 -25.06 -15.38 23.47
CA PHE A 392 -25.31 -16.51 24.36
C PHE A 392 -23.99 -16.96 24.99
N ASP A 393 -23.95 -17.00 26.33
CA ASP A 393 -22.78 -17.46 27.08
C ASP A 393 -22.89 -18.96 27.39
N CYS A 394 -21.78 -19.68 27.25
CA CYS A 394 -21.69 -21.11 27.56
C CYS A 394 -20.79 -21.32 28.77
N ASN A 395 -21.40 -21.56 29.93
CA ASN A 395 -20.74 -21.45 31.23
C ASN A 395 -20.42 -22.78 31.91
N GLY A 396 -20.83 -23.90 31.33
CA GLY A 396 -20.64 -25.23 31.91
C GLY A 396 -20.18 -26.25 30.89
N ILE A 397 -19.48 -27.28 31.38
CA ILE A 397 -19.05 -28.44 30.60
C ILE A 397 -19.87 -29.65 31.07
N ILE A 398 -20.68 -30.23 30.18
CA ILE A 398 -21.51 -31.40 30.48
C ILE A 398 -20.75 -32.70 30.36
N GLY A 399 -19.60 -32.68 29.69
CA GLY A 399 -18.62 -33.75 29.77
C GLY A 399 -17.67 -33.79 28.59
N ALA A 400 -16.70 -34.69 28.67
CA ALA A 400 -15.73 -34.91 27.64
C ALA A 400 -15.49 -36.40 27.39
N GLU A 401 -14.96 -36.71 26.22
CA GLU A 401 -14.51 -38.04 25.84
C GLU A 401 -13.20 -37.96 25.05
N GLN A 402 -12.38 -38.99 25.19
CA GLN A 402 -11.18 -39.16 24.39
C GLN A 402 -11.37 -40.30 23.41
N LEU A 403 -11.17 -39.98 22.14
CA LEU A 403 -11.00 -40.93 21.05
C LEU A 403 -9.52 -41.00 20.69
N GLN A 404 -9.08 -42.03 19.96
CA GLN A 404 -7.64 -42.34 19.79
C GLN A 404 -6.75 -41.12 19.50
N GLU A 405 -7.18 -40.20 18.63
CA GLU A 405 -6.38 -39.04 18.20
C GLU A 405 -7.03 -37.68 18.52
N LYS A 406 -8.10 -37.65 19.33
CA LYS A 406 -8.81 -36.40 19.62
C LYS A 406 -9.55 -36.43 20.94
N ILE A 407 -9.67 -35.26 21.55
CA ILE A 407 -10.44 -35.02 22.77
C ILE A 407 -11.65 -34.18 22.38
N ILE A 408 -12.85 -34.64 22.71
CA ILE A 408 -14.10 -33.93 22.42
C ILE A 408 -14.69 -33.46 23.74
N ILE A 409 -14.97 -32.16 23.82
CA ILE A 409 -15.52 -31.49 25.00
C ILE A 409 -16.88 -30.90 24.61
N TYR A 410 -17.90 -31.27 25.38
CA TYR A 410 -19.27 -30.85 25.18
C TYR A 410 -19.63 -29.78 26.22
N PHE A 411 -20.07 -28.62 25.74
CA PHE A 411 -20.53 -27.53 26.60
C PHE A 411 -22.01 -27.71 26.94
N GLU A 412 -22.48 -27.04 28.00
CA GLU A 412 -23.90 -26.87 28.24
C GLU A 412 -24.55 -26.11 27.08
N LYS A 413 -25.81 -26.44 26.78
CA LYS A 413 -26.60 -25.61 25.86
C LYS A 413 -26.83 -24.26 26.53
N ALA A 414 -26.66 -23.18 25.77
CA ALA A 414 -27.03 -21.87 26.26
C ALA A 414 -28.55 -21.83 26.53
N VAL A 415 -28.96 -21.16 27.62
CA VAL A 415 -30.37 -21.03 27.99
C VAL A 415 -31.13 -20.37 26.84
N ASP A 416 -32.30 -20.93 26.50
CA ASP A 416 -33.15 -20.51 25.38
C ASP A 416 -32.52 -20.66 23.97
N SER A 417 -31.47 -21.48 23.83
CA SER A 417 -30.89 -21.88 22.54
C SER A 417 -30.91 -23.41 22.35
N ASP A 418 -31.09 -23.88 21.11
CA ASP A 418 -30.97 -25.30 20.76
C ASP A 418 -29.52 -25.71 20.41
N VAL A 419 -28.62 -24.73 20.33
CA VAL A 419 -27.22 -24.83 19.93
C VAL A 419 -26.37 -25.43 21.04
N LEU A 420 -25.56 -26.41 20.68
CA LEU A 420 -24.58 -27.06 21.55
C LEU A 420 -23.17 -26.78 21.02
N PRO A 421 -22.35 -25.95 21.68
CA PRO A 421 -20.94 -25.82 21.34
C PRO A 421 -20.19 -27.11 21.65
N VAL A 422 -19.31 -27.51 20.74
CA VAL A 422 -18.44 -28.67 20.87
C VAL A 422 -17.03 -28.27 20.50
N LEU A 423 -16.09 -28.42 21.43
CA LEU A 423 -14.66 -28.25 21.17
C LEU A 423 -14.04 -29.63 20.88
N THR A 424 -13.40 -29.77 19.72
CA THR A 424 -12.53 -30.90 19.43
C THR A 424 -11.07 -30.44 19.47
N ILE A 425 -10.27 -31.02 20.36
CA ILE A 425 -8.83 -30.79 20.44
C ILE A 425 -8.13 -31.94 19.72
N ARG A 426 -7.26 -31.60 18.76
CA ARG A 426 -6.40 -32.54 18.02
C ARG A 426 -4.93 -32.18 18.23
N PRO A 427 -4.28 -32.80 19.21
CA PRO A 427 -2.85 -32.65 19.44
C PRO A 427 -2.04 -33.23 18.28
N ASN A 428 -0.93 -32.59 17.95
CA ASN A 428 0.00 -33.01 16.92
C ASN A 428 1.40 -32.48 17.28
N GLY A 429 2.18 -33.27 18.03
CA GLY A 429 3.43 -32.83 18.60
C GLY A 429 3.27 -31.56 19.48
N LYS A 430 4.15 -30.58 19.27
CA LYS A 430 4.14 -29.24 19.93
C LYS A 430 3.07 -28.26 19.43
N ALA A 431 1.99 -28.77 18.84
CA ALA A 431 0.85 -27.99 18.40
C ALA A 431 -0.45 -28.74 18.67
N ALA A 432 -1.57 -28.02 18.69
CA ALA A 432 -2.89 -28.60 18.77
C ALA A 432 -3.91 -27.75 18.02
N LEU A 433 -4.77 -28.41 17.23
CA LEU A 433 -5.91 -27.76 16.59
C LEU A 433 -7.12 -27.82 17.52
N PHE A 434 -7.74 -26.66 17.75
CA PHE A 434 -8.94 -26.47 18.53
C PHE A 434 -10.08 -26.16 17.55
N GLU A 435 -10.94 -27.14 17.30
CA GLU A 435 -12.11 -26.98 16.42
C GLU A 435 -13.34 -26.72 17.29
N PHE A 436 -13.82 -25.49 17.33
CA PHE A 436 -15.10 -25.16 17.97
C PHE A 436 -16.19 -25.23 16.92
N VAL A 437 -17.18 -26.11 17.12
CA VAL A 437 -18.34 -26.25 16.23
C VAL A 437 -19.62 -26.05 17.02
N PHE A 438 -20.51 -25.20 16.53
CA PHE A 438 -21.82 -24.96 17.11
C PHE A 438 -22.85 -25.89 16.46
N ARG A 439 -23.35 -26.89 17.21
CA ARG A 439 -24.24 -27.93 16.67
C ARG A 439 -25.70 -27.70 17.04
N HIS A 440 -26.57 -27.65 16.03
CA HIS A 440 -28.02 -27.65 16.22
C HIS A 440 -28.55 -29.05 16.52
N ASN A 441 -29.56 -29.15 17.39
CA ASN A 441 -30.34 -30.38 17.64
C ASN A 441 -29.53 -31.65 17.98
N TYR A 442 -28.31 -31.51 18.49
CA TYR A 442 -27.44 -32.64 18.81
C TYR A 442 -27.88 -33.33 20.12
N LYS A 443 -27.89 -34.68 20.12
CA LYS A 443 -28.20 -35.52 21.29
C LYS A 443 -26.95 -36.29 21.72
N ILE A 444 -26.68 -36.29 23.02
CA ILE A 444 -25.58 -37.04 23.64
C ILE A 444 -26.15 -38.35 24.20
N TYR A 445 -25.55 -39.48 23.85
CA TYR A 445 -26.07 -40.81 24.18
C TYR A 445 -25.21 -41.60 25.19
N ASN A 446 -23.99 -41.13 25.50
CA ASN A 446 -23.01 -41.86 26.33
C ASN A 446 -22.66 -41.15 27.65
N LEU A 447 -22.15 -41.92 28.62
CA LEU A 447 -21.59 -41.42 29.89
C LEU A 447 -20.27 -40.69 29.64
N LEU A 448 -20.33 -39.36 29.68
CA LEU A 448 -19.17 -38.48 29.58
C LEU A 448 -18.44 -38.38 30.92
N LYS A 449 -17.11 -38.23 30.88
CA LYS A 449 -16.29 -38.02 32.09
C LYS A 449 -15.67 -36.63 32.07
N LEU A 450 -15.55 -36.04 33.24
CA LEU A 450 -14.72 -34.87 33.48
C LEU A 450 -13.46 -35.40 34.17
N ASP A 451 -12.37 -35.45 33.43
CA ASP A 451 -11.13 -36.13 33.82
C ASP A 451 -9.93 -35.44 33.15
N THR A 452 -8.73 -35.96 33.42
CA THR A 452 -7.52 -35.62 32.68
C THR A 452 -7.41 -36.51 31.45
N PHE A 453 -7.41 -35.90 30.27
CA PHE A 453 -7.22 -36.57 29.00
C PHE A 453 -5.78 -36.38 28.53
N LYS A 454 -5.08 -37.50 28.34
CA LYS A 454 -3.65 -37.48 28.01
C LYS A 454 -3.46 -37.58 26.52
N ALA A 455 -2.75 -36.64 25.94
CA ALA A 455 -2.28 -36.71 24.57
C ALA A 455 -0.76 -36.92 24.53
N GLU A 456 -0.19 -36.83 23.34
CA GLU A 456 1.25 -37.04 23.11
C GLU A 456 2.09 -36.08 23.95
N ASP A 457 1.99 -34.79 23.67
CA ASP A 457 2.76 -33.71 24.31
C ASP A 457 1.91 -32.78 25.21
N LEU A 458 0.59 -32.99 25.25
CA LEU A 458 -0.35 -32.20 26.05
C LEU A 458 -1.15 -33.07 27.01
N ASP A 459 -1.37 -32.56 28.22
CA ASP A 459 -2.43 -33.03 29.10
C ASP A 459 -3.57 -32.00 29.10
N VAL A 460 -4.80 -32.45 28.84
CA VAL A 460 -6.00 -31.61 28.87
C VAL A 460 -6.83 -31.99 30.08
N VAL A 461 -6.87 -31.13 31.08
CA VAL A 461 -7.68 -31.34 32.29
C VAL A 461 -9.03 -30.66 32.09
N VAL A 462 -10.10 -31.44 32.11
CA VAL A 462 -11.46 -30.93 31.93
C VAL A 462 -12.23 -31.08 33.24
N THR A 463 -12.75 -29.96 33.74
CA THR A 463 -13.58 -29.88 34.94
C THR A 463 -14.95 -29.29 34.59
N GLN A 464 -15.89 -29.24 35.54
CA GLN A 464 -17.17 -28.56 35.29
C GLN A 464 -17.00 -27.06 35.00
N LYS A 465 -15.91 -26.44 35.47
CA LYS A 465 -15.69 -25.00 35.46
C LYS A 465 -14.57 -24.53 34.54
N GLY A 466 -13.80 -25.44 33.96
CA GLY A 466 -12.52 -25.09 33.34
C GLY A 466 -11.94 -26.16 32.43
N ILE A 467 -11.25 -25.71 31.38
CA ILE A 467 -10.34 -26.51 30.55
C ILE A 467 -8.93 -25.98 30.78
N TYR A 468 -8.04 -26.83 31.29
CA TYR A 468 -6.64 -26.49 31.51
C TYR A 468 -5.79 -27.23 30.48
N ILE A 469 -5.02 -26.47 29.70
CA ILE A 469 -4.09 -27.02 28.72
C ILE A 469 -2.70 -27.01 29.33
N CYS A 470 -2.15 -28.20 29.56
CA CYS A 470 -0.87 -28.37 30.23
C CYS A 470 0.16 -28.96 29.27
N ASP A 471 1.36 -28.40 29.26
CA ASP A 471 2.52 -29.03 28.65
C ASP A 471 2.93 -30.24 29.51
N LYS A 472 2.90 -31.42 28.91
CA LYS A 472 3.19 -32.69 29.60
C LYS A 472 4.66 -32.85 29.97
N HIS A 473 5.56 -32.14 29.28
CA HIS A 473 7.02 -32.27 29.48
C HIS A 473 7.49 -31.59 30.76
N ASN A 474 6.87 -30.46 31.12
CA ASN A 474 7.24 -29.66 32.30
C ASN A 474 6.09 -29.47 33.31
N GLY A 475 4.86 -29.91 32.98
CA GLY A 475 3.67 -29.76 33.83
C GLY A 475 3.13 -28.33 33.90
N ARG A 476 3.62 -27.41 33.07
CA ARG A 476 3.20 -26.00 33.03
C ARG A 476 1.80 -25.91 32.44
N VAL A 477 0.91 -25.17 33.11
CA VAL A 477 -0.35 -24.74 32.52
C VAL A 477 -0.03 -23.65 31.50
N LEU A 478 -0.25 -23.95 30.22
CA LEU A 478 0.02 -23.05 29.11
C LEU A 478 -1.06 -21.97 29.02
N THR A 479 -2.32 -22.41 28.98
CA THR A 479 -3.47 -21.52 28.96
C THR A 479 -4.69 -22.23 29.57
N THR A 480 -5.69 -21.45 29.94
CA THR A 480 -6.90 -21.93 30.60
C THR A 480 -8.12 -21.25 30.01
N LEU A 481 -9.16 -22.04 29.74
CA LEU A 481 -10.49 -21.54 29.46
C LEU A 481 -11.32 -21.71 30.74
N GLU A 482 -11.76 -20.59 31.33
CA GLU A 482 -12.60 -20.50 32.54
C GLU A 482 -13.73 -19.48 32.29
N ASP A 483 -14.74 -19.41 33.18
CA ASP A 483 -15.81 -18.40 33.27
C ASP A 483 -16.20 -17.65 31.97
N ASN A 484 -17.41 -17.87 31.44
CA ASN A 484 -17.83 -17.36 30.12
C ASN A 484 -16.85 -17.76 29.00
N MET A 485 -16.37 -19.00 29.02
CA MET A 485 -15.29 -19.50 28.15
C MET A 485 -15.52 -19.21 26.67
N VAL A 486 -16.74 -19.48 26.22
CA VAL A 486 -17.18 -19.27 24.85
C VAL A 486 -18.55 -18.61 24.86
N SER A 487 -18.69 -17.59 24.04
CA SER A 487 -19.97 -16.96 23.75
C SER A 487 -20.18 -16.89 22.26
N PHE A 488 -21.42 -16.94 21.81
CA PHE A 488 -21.73 -16.84 20.39
C PHE A 488 -22.91 -15.91 20.13
N LEU A 489 -22.85 -15.18 19.02
CA LEU A 489 -23.91 -14.29 18.56
C LEU A 489 -24.79 -15.07 17.59
N TYR A 490 -26.02 -15.32 17.99
CA TYR A 490 -26.99 -16.10 17.23
C TYR A 490 -28.22 -15.26 16.92
N ASN A 491 -28.77 -15.36 15.71
CA ASN A 491 -29.98 -14.64 15.29
C ASN A 491 -31.24 -15.52 15.20
N GLY A 492 -31.16 -16.78 15.64
CA GLY A 492 -32.24 -17.76 15.51
C GLY A 492 -32.11 -18.67 14.27
N GLU A 493 -31.20 -18.35 13.35
CA GLU A 493 -30.90 -19.12 12.14
C GLU A 493 -29.40 -19.43 12.01
N ASP A 494 -28.55 -18.40 12.11
CA ASP A 494 -27.10 -18.49 11.89
C ASP A 494 -26.29 -18.04 13.12
N ILE A 495 -25.16 -18.71 13.35
CA ILE A 495 -24.13 -18.24 14.28
C ILE A 495 -23.24 -17.22 13.55
N ILE A 496 -23.38 -15.95 13.89
CA ILE A 496 -22.72 -14.84 13.17
C ILE A 496 -21.28 -14.66 13.64
N LYS A 497 -21.09 -14.60 14.97
CA LYS A 497 -19.80 -14.36 15.62
C LYS A 497 -19.64 -15.28 16.84
N ALA A 498 -18.41 -15.45 17.26
CA ALA A 498 -18.09 -16.04 18.56
C ALA A 498 -17.01 -15.24 19.29
N ARG A 499 -16.95 -15.49 20.61
CA ARG A 499 -15.93 -14.99 21.52
C ARG A 499 -15.30 -16.16 22.24
N LEU A 500 -13.98 -16.15 22.33
CA LEU A 500 -13.20 -17.06 23.17
C LEU A 500 -12.52 -16.25 24.27
N ASN A 501 -12.70 -16.65 25.52
CA ASN A 501 -12.03 -16.05 26.67
C ASN A 501 -10.97 -17.01 27.21
N LEU A 502 -9.71 -16.59 27.15
CA LEU A 502 -8.60 -17.27 27.80
C LEU A 502 -8.23 -16.51 29.07
N LYS A 503 -7.98 -17.22 30.16
CA LYS A 503 -7.51 -16.61 31.40
C LYS A 503 -6.13 -16.00 31.19
N ALA A 504 -5.98 -14.74 31.55
CA ALA A 504 -4.73 -14.01 31.45
C ALA A 504 -3.91 -14.08 32.75
N GLY A 505 -2.61 -14.30 32.63
CA GLY A 505 -1.66 -14.18 33.73
C GLY A 505 -1.40 -12.72 34.11
N LYS A 506 -1.14 -12.45 35.40
CA LYS A 506 -0.89 -11.08 35.88
C LYS A 506 0.36 -10.43 35.26
N GLU A 507 1.43 -11.20 35.07
CA GLU A 507 2.68 -10.74 34.47
C GLU A 507 2.86 -11.21 33.02
N GLU A 508 1.87 -11.94 32.49
CA GLU A 508 1.86 -12.43 31.10
C GLU A 508 1.84 -11.25 30.12
N LYS A 509 2.60 -11.36 29.04
CA LYS A 509 2.74 -10.37 27.97
C LYS A 509 2.48 -11.00 26.61
N TYR A 510 2.03 -10.18 25.65
CA TYR A 510 1.55 -10.66 24.35
C TYR A 510 2.22 -9.92 23.18
N PHE A 511 2.72 -10.66 22.20
CA PHE A 511 3.49 -10.14 21.06
C PHE A 511 3.02 -10.73 19.72
N GLY A 512 3.44 -10.16 18.59
CA GLY A 512 3.09 -10.64 17.24
C GLY A 512 2.04 -9.76 16.59
N MET A 513 0.90 -10.33 16.20
CA MET A 513 -0.27 -9.66 15.60
C MET A 513 -0.04 -9.03 14.21
N GLY A 514 1.01 -9.43 13.51
CA GLY A 514 1.41 -8.88 12.21
C GLY A 514 2.44 -7.76 12.35
N GLU A 515 2.52 -6.91 11.34
CA GLU A 515 3.29 -5.67 11.38
C GLU A 515 2.54 -4.60 12.19
N ARG A 516 3.14 -4.08 13.26
CA ARG A 516 2.53 -3.06 14.14
C ARG A 516 3.49 -1.90 14.45
N TYR A 517 2.95 -0.69 14.42
CA TYR A 517 3.72 0.56 14.38
C TYR A 517 3.79 1.29 15.73
N SER A 518 2.81 1.06 16.61
CA SER A 518 2.67 1.77 17.89
C SER A 518 3.53 1.16 18.99
N CYS A 519 3.45 -0.16 19.17
CA CYS A 519 4.16 -0.95 20.19
C CYS A 519 4.35 -2.40 19.71
N ILE A 520 5.14 -3.17 20.44
CA ILE A 520 5.37 -4.61 20.17
C ILE A 520 4.72 -5.53 21.23
N GLU A 521 4.29 -4.97 22.36
CA GLU A 521 3.65 -5.67 23.48
C GLU A 521 2.22 -5.11 23.67
N TYR A 522 1.23 -5.98 23.86
CA TYR A 522 -0.18 -5.62 23.70
C TYR A 522 -1.04 -5.68 24.95
N LYS A 523 -0.51 -6.01 26.13
CA LYS A 523 -1.31 -6.05 27.36
C LYS A 523 -1.95 -4.69 27.64
N GLY A 524 -3.23 -4.71 27.97
CA GLY A 524 -4.09 -3.54 28.16
C GLY A 524 -4.58 -2.91 26.86
N LEU A 525 -4.33 -3.53 25.70
CA LEU A 525 -4.75 -3.02 24.39
C LEU A 525 -5.75 -3.94 23.71
N ARG A 526 -6.49 -3.37 22.77
CA ARG A 526 -7.38 -4.08 21.85
C ARG A 526 -6.83 -3.95 20.44
N ILE A 527 -6.51 -5.09 19.82
CA ILE A 527 -5.83 -5.18 18.53
C ILE A 527 -6.74 -5.92 17.55
N ASP A 528 -6.98 -5.34 16.38
CA ASP A 528 -7.79 -5.94 15.34
C ASP A 528 -6.98 -6.46 14.16
N ASN A 529 -7.58 -7.36 13.38
CA ASN A 529 -7.02 -7.93 12.16
C ASN A 529 -7.89 -7.51 10.97
N TYR A 530 -7.49 -6.39 10.38
CA TYR A 530 -8.12 -5.77 9.23
C TYR A 530 -7.04 -5.16 8.35
N VAL A 531 -6.85 -5.68 7.15
CA VAL A 531 -5.89 -5.15 6.17
C VAL A 531 -6.36 -3.76 5.76
N TYR A 532 -5.57 -2.73 6.09
CA TYR A 532 -6.01 -1.35 5.90
C TYR A 532 -4.92 -0.44 5.36
N ASN A 533 -5.28 0.33 4.34
CA ASN A 533 -4.43 1.39 3.81
C ASN A 533 -4.52 2.66 4.69
N GLN A 534 -3.80 2.65 5.82
CA GLN A 534 -3.64 3.85 6.65
C GLN A 534 -2.45 4.68 6.15
N TYR A 535 -2.74 5.63 5.27
CA TYR A 535 -1.73 6.52 4.69
C TYR A 535 -1.09 7.44 5.75
N ARG A 536 0.15 7.11 6.14
CA ARG A 536 0.94 7.75 7.20
C ARG A 536 0.32 7.57 8.59
N SER A 537 1.14 7.71 9.64
CA SER A 537 0.68 7.70 11.03
C SER A 537 -0.21 6.49 11.35
N GLN A 538 0.29 5.30 11.03
CA GLN A 538 -0.41 4.01 11.06
C GLN A 538 -1.05 3.74 12.44
N GLY A 539 -0.37 4.13 13.52
CA GLY A 539 -0.86 3.93 14.88
C GLY A 539 -1.11 2.45 15.16
N MET A 540 -2.37 2.09 15.43
CA MET A 540 -2.79 0.69 15.66
C MET A 540 -3.16 -0.06 14.38
N LYS A 541 -3.47 0.66 13.29
CA LYS A 541 -3.83 0.10 11.99
C LYS A 541 -2.58 -0.40 11.26
N THR A 542 -2.75 -1.27 10.29
CA THR A 542 -1.64 -1.85 9.56
C THR A 542 -2.06 -2.38 8.19
N TYR A 543 -1.11 -2.40 7.26
CA TYR A 543 -1.25 -3.05 5.95
C TYR A 543 -1.16 -4.58 6.07
N MET A 544 -0.54 -5.08 7.14
CA MET A 544 -0.19 -6.51 7.28
C MET A 544 -0.49 -7.07 8.69
N PRO A 545 -1.77 -7.16 9.08
CA PRO A 545 -2.15 -7.82 10.32
C PRO A 545 -1.96 -9.34 10.21
N SER A 546 -1.85 -10.01 11.36
CA SER A 546 -1.91 -11.46 11.45
C SER A 546 -2.63 -11.87 12.73
N PRO A 547 -3.67 -12.72 12.68
CA PRO A 547 -4.43 -13.17 13.86
C PRO A 547 -3.65 -14.21 14.69
N PHE A 548 -2.37 -13.94 14.95
CA PHE A 548 -1.44 -14.81 15.67
C PHE A 548 -0.68 -13.99 16.72
N TYR A 549 -0.63 -14.49 17.95
CA TYR A 549 0.22 -13.91 19.00
C TYR A 549 1.05 -14.98 19.71
N ILE A 550 2.15 -14.52 20.31
CA ILE A 550 3.02 -15.27 21.21
C ILE A 550 2.85 -14.71 22.63
N SER A 551 2.62 -15.58 23.59
CA SER A 551 2.61 -15.27 25.01
C SER A 551 3.98 -15.50 25.64
N SER A 552 4.36 -14.64 26.58
CA SER A 552 5.53 -14.87 27.46
C SER A 552 5.39 -16.12 28.33
N GLU A 553 4.18 -16.70 28.43
CA GLU A 553 3.92 -17.94 29.16
C GLU A 553 4.24 -19.22 28.38
N GLY A 554 4.89 -19.11 27.21
CA GLY A 554 5.40 -20.27 26.46
C GLY A 554 4.36 -20.95 25.57
N TYR A 555 3.36 -20.20 25.12
CA TYR A 555 2.42 -20.64 24.09
C TYR A 555 2.17 -19.53 23.06
N GLY A 556 1.68 -19.92 21.89
CA GLY A 556 1.15 -19.00 20.88
C GLY A 556 -0.20 -19.50 20.38
N LEU A 557 -1.04 -18.58 19.93
CA LEU A 557 -2.37 -18.89 19.45
C LEU A 557 -2.60 -18.19 18.11
N HIS A 558 -3.06 -18.96 17.11
CA HIS A 558 -3.47 -18.45 15.80
C HIS A 558 -4.97 -18.70 15.61
N PHE A 559 -5.74 -17.63 15.44
CA PHE A 559 -7.15 -17.74 15.06
C PHE A 559 -7.26 -17.91 13.54
N LYS A 560 -7.82 -19.04 13.10
CA LYS A 560 -7.85 -19.44 11.69
C LYS A 560 -9.00 -18.74 10.95
N THR A 561 -8.84 -17.45 10.71
CA THR A 561 -9.83 -16.64 9.99
C THR A 561 -9.19 -15.71 8.99
N ASN A 562 -9.87 -15.49 7.86
CA ASN A 562 -9.58 -14.40 6.93
C ASN A 562 -10.54 -13.21 7.12
N SER A 563 -11.52 -13.33 8.00
CA SER A 563 -12.47 -12.27 8.30
C SER A 563 -11.97 -11.36 9.41
N TYR A 564 -12.61 -10.20 9.55
CA TYR A 564 -12.34 -9.28 10.66
C TYR A 564 -12.42 -9.99 12.02
N SER A 565 -11.39 -9.79 12.83
CA SER A 565 -11.31 -10.30 14.20
C SER A 565 -10.62 -9.30 15.11
N VAL A 566 -10.90 -9.42 16.41
CA VAL A 566 -10.34 -8.53 17.43
C VAL A 566 -9.86 -9.34 18.61
N PHE A 567 -8.68 -9.00 19.10
CA PHE A 567 -8.02 -9.54 20.27
C PHE A 567 -7.97 -8.44 21.33
N ASP A 568 -8.70 -8.62 22.41
CA ASP A 568 -8.67 -7.77 23.59
C ASP A 568 -7.72 -8.41 24.60
N PHE A 569 -6.52 -7.85 24.74
CA PHE A 569 -5.49 -8.35 25.64
C PHE A 569 -5.63 -7.69 27.00
N CYS A 570 -6.63 -8.09 27.78
CA CYS A 570 -6.86 -7.57 29.13
C CYS A 570 -7.27 -6.08 29.20
N SER A 571 -7.77 -5.49 28.11
CA SER A 571 -8.24 -4.10 28.08
C SER A 571 -9.64 -3.96 28.69
N THR A 572 -10.58 -4.84 28.32
CA THR A 572 -11.96 -4.78 28.86
C THR A 572 -12.11 -5.60 30.14
N ASN A 573 -11.44 -6.75 30.21
CA ASN A 573 -11.39 -7.61 31.39
C ASN A 573 -9.93 -7.92 31.73
N GLU A 574 -9.40 -7.35 32.81
CA GLU A 574 -7.99 -7.49 33.21
C GLU A 574 -7.52 -8.93 33.42
N ASN A 575 -8.45 -9.88 33.58
CA ASN A 575 -8.16 -11.30 33.82
C ASN A 575 -8.36 -12.19 32.58
N ALA A 576 -8.65 -11.61 31.41
CA ALA A 576 -8.91 -12.38 30.20
C ALA A 576 -8.30 -11.77 28.93
N VAL A 577 -7.82 -12.67 28.06
CA VAL A 577 -7.65 -12.39 26.63
C VAL A 577 -8.94 -12.80 25.93
N THR A 578 -9.65 -11.84 25.35
CA THR A 578 -10.89 -12.10 24.61
C THR A 578 -10.63 -12.01 23.12
N ILE A 579 -10.96 -13.07 22.39
CA ILE A 579 -10.86 -13.11 20.92
C ILE A 579 -12.27 -13.12 20.36
N GLU A 580 -12.64 -12.08 19.61
CA GLU A 580 -13.92 -11.98 18.91
C GLU A 580 -13.70 -12.09 17.40
N GLY A 581 -14.53 -12.85 16.70
CA GLY A 581 -14.53 -12.85 15.24
C GLY A 581 -15.78 -13.50 14.65
N TYR A 582 -15.88 -13.44 13.33
CA TYR A 582 -16.93 -14.13 12.59
C TYR A 582 -16.70 -15.64 12.59
N CYS A 583 -17.81 -16.39 12.67
CA CYS A 583 -17.79 -17.84 12.48
C CYS A 583 -17.80 -18.18 10.98
N SER A 584 -17.08 -19.23 10.58
CA SER A 584 -17.15 -19.77 9.22
C SER A 584 -17.86 -21.11 9.26
N LYS A 585 -19.05 -21.22 8.65
CA LYS A 585 -19.86 -22.45 8.64
C LYS A 585 -20.05 -23.04 10.05
N ASP A 586 -20.45 -22.19 11.00
CA ASP A 586 -20.62 -22.53 12.41
C ASP A 586 -19.35 -23.04 13.12
N SER A 587 -18.16 -22.73 12.61
CA SER A 587 -16.88 -23.01 13.25
C SER A 587 -16.09 -21.76 13.67
N PHE A 588 -15.26 -21.93 14.71
CA PHE A 588 -14.43 -20.88 15.31
C PHE A 588 -13.08 -21.46 15.76
N ASP A 589 -12.22 -21.75 14.78
CA ASP A 589 -11.09 -22.67 14.96
C ASP A 589 -9.76 -21.97 15.25
N PHE A 590 -8.95 -22.58 16.13
CA PHE A 590 -7.64 -22.05 16.54
C PHE A 590 -6.54 -23.10 16.43
N ASP A 591 -5.33 -22.66 16.17
CA ASP A 591 -4.13 -23.44 16.41
C ASP A 591 -3.42 -22.93 17.66
N LEU A 592 -3.15 -23.84 18.59
CA LEU A 592 -2.28 -23.60 19.74
C LEU A 592 -0.89 -24.18 19.45
N TYR A 593 0.14 -23.42 19.78
CA TYR A 593 1.54 -23.82 19.72
C TYR A 593 2.17 -23.61 21.09
N PHE A 594 3.18 -24.40 21.45
CA PHE A 594 3.85 -24.24 22.75
C PHE A 594 5.33 -24.62 22.69
N GLY A 595 6.09 -24.07 23.63
CA GLY A 595 7.54 -24.14 23.66
C GLY A 595 8.16 -22.77 23.89
N ASP A 596 9.44 -22.62 23.53
CA ASP A 596 10.05 -21.30 23.46
C ASP A 596 9.51 -20.49 22.25
N PRO A 597 9.71 -19.16 22.20
CA PRO A 597 9.22 -18.34 21.08
C PRO A 597 9.70 -18.81 19.70
N LYS A 598 10.86 -19.47 19.61
CA LYS A 598 11.41 -19.97 18.34
C LYS A 598 10.62 -21.18 17.86
N GLU A 599 10.32 -22.12 18.74
CA GLU A 599 9.51 -23.29 18.46
C GLU A 599 8.08 -22.90 18.09
N ILE A 600 7.49 -21.98 18.85
CA ILE A 600 6.13 -21.46 18.59
C ILE A 600 6.05 -20.86 17.18
N LEU A 601 6.94 -19.92 16.86
CA LEU A 601 6.92 -19.24 15.58
C LEU A 601 7.24 -20.20 14.41
N LYS A 602 8.20 -21.10 14.60
CA LYS A 602 8.54 -22.13 13.61
C LYS A 602 7.33 -23.03 13.29
N ASN A 603 6.62 -23.49 14.32
CA ASN A 603 5.45 -24.36 14.12
C ASN A 603 4.28 -23.61 13.48
N TYR A 604 4.08 -22.34 13.84
CA TYR A 604 3.10 -21.47 13.18
C TYR A 604 3.40 -21.33 11.69
N ILE A 605 4.61 -20.88 11.32
CA ILE A 605 5.02 -20.69 9.92
C ILE A 605 4.87 -21.99 9.13
N ASN A 606 5.42 -23.11 9.62
CA ASN A 606 5.32 -24.41 8.95
C ASN A 606 3.87 -24.83 8.64
N ARG A 607 2.92 -24.42 9.48
CA ARG A 607 1.50 -24.76 9.31
C ARG A 607 0.80 -23.94 8.25
N ILE A 608 1.19 -22.68 8.06
CA ILE A 608 0.53 -21.75 7.14
C ILE A 608 1.26 -21.59 5.79
N GLY A 609 2.49 -22.10 5.66
CA GLY A 609 3.23 -22.17 4.40
C GLY A 609 4.74 -22.07 4.62
N LEU A 610 5.54 -22.63 3.71
CA LEU A 610 7.00 -22.51 3.82
C LEU A 610 7.48 -21.17 3.25
N PRO A 611 8.43 -20.49 3.91
CA PRO A 611 8.98 -19.25 3.38
C PRO A 611 9.81 -19.49 2.13
N GLU A 612 9.86 -18.48 1.26
CA GLU A 612 10.61 -18.51 0.00
C GLU A 612 11.91 -17.71 0.14
N LEU A 613 13.04 -18.25 -0.33
CA LEU A 613 14.33 -17.56 -0.31
C LEU A 613 14.47 -16.65 -1.55
N PRO A 614 14.62 -15.33 -1.37
CA PRO A 614 14.90 -14.41 -2.47
C PRO A 614 16.28 -14.65 -3.10
N PRO A 615 16.47 -14.25 -4.37
CA PRO A 615 17.79 -14.21 -4.97
C PRO A 615 18.70 -13.21 -4.25
N ILE A 616 20.01 -13.47 -4.24
CA ILE A 616 20.99 -12.71 -3.44
C ILE A 616 21.01 -11.21 -3.76
N TRP A 617 20.77 -10.81 -5.01
CA TRP A 617 20.71 -9.40 -5.43
C TRP A 617 19.66 -8.59 -4.67
N ALA A 618 18.59 -9.23 -4.20
CA ALA A 618 17.51 -8.57 -3.48
C ALA A 618 17.95 -8.09 -2.08
N PHE A 619 19.09 -8.57 -1.57
CA PHE A 619 19.64 -8.16 -0.29
C PHE A 619 20.68 -7.01 -0.38
N GLY A 620 20.99 -6.48 -1.58
CA GLY A 620 21.80 -5.27 -1.70
C GLY A 620 21.03 -3.98 -1.37
N PRO A 621 21.60 -2.79 -1.62
CA PRO A 621 20.91 -1.50 -1.55
C PRO A 621 19.98 -1.25 -2.74
N TRP A 622 18.77 -0.75 -2.46
CA TRP A 622 17.73 -0.48 -3.45
C TRP A 622 17.54 1.01 -3.68
N MET A 623 17.20 1.34 -4.91
CA MET A 623 16.95 2.68 -5.40
C MET A 623 15.49 2.80 -5.85
N SER A 624 14.79 3.81 -5.36
CA SER A 624 13.45 4.12 -5.84
C SER A 624 13.14 5.61 -5.70
N SER A 625 12.30 6.11 -6.59
CA SER A 625 11.59 7.37 -6.47
C SER A 625 10.42 7.36 -7.44
N ASN A 626 9.25 7.84 -7.01
CA ASN A 626 8.14 8.06 -7.94
C ASN A 626 8.51 9.09 -9.02
N ASN A 627 9.53 9.93 -8.77
CA ASN A 627 9.96 10.98 -9.68
C ASN A 627 10.70 10.48 -10.94
N TRP A 628 11.05 9.20 -11.01
CA TRP A 628 11.82 8.64 -12.13
C TRP A 628 10.88 8.14 -13.22
N ASP A 629 10.42 9.07 -14.05
CA ASP A 629 9.32 8.91 -15.01
C ASP A 629 9.76 8.89 -16.48
N SER A 630 11.06 8.72 -16.70
CA SER A 630 11.65 8.59 -18.04
C SER A 630 12.94 7.78 -18.02
N GLN A 631 13.28 7.23 -19.17
CA GLN A 631 14.51 6.47 -19.38
C GLN A 631 15.77 7.32 -19.14
N GLN A 632 15.75 8.59 -19.54
CA GLN A 632 16.87 9.51 -19.31
C GLN A 632 17.09 9.72 -17.81
N GLU A 633 16.02 9.94 -17.05
CA GLU A 633 16.10 10.14 -15.61
C GLU A 633 16.64 8.88 -14.90
N VAL A 634 16.10 7.70 -15.24
CA VAL A 634 16.59 6.43 -14.69
C VAL A 634 18.09 6.25 -14.94
N LEU A 635 18.55 6.48 -16.18
CA LEU A 635 19.97 6.36 -16.52
C LEU A 635 20.84 7.40 -15.79
N TYR A 636 20.34 8.62 -15.62
CA TYR A 636 21.03 9.65 -14.83
C TYR A 636 21.21 9.22 -13.37
N GLN A 637 20.19 8.64 -12.74
CA GLN A 637 20.28 8.18 -11.35
C GLN A 637 21.29 7.03 -11.19
N VAL A 638 21.39 6.14 -12.19
CA VAL A 638 22.43 5.10 -12.26
C VAL A 638 23.83 5.71 -12.48
N GLU A 639 23.97 6.75 -13.29
CA GLU A 639 25.25 7.47 -13.42
C GLU A 639 25.68 8.12 -12.09
N MET A 640 24.71 8.63 -11.33
CA MET A 640 24.97 9.25 -10.03
C MET A 640 25.46 8.25 -8.97
N THR A 641 24.96 7.01 -8.97
CA THR A 641 25.53 5.98 -8.09
C THR A 641 26.98 5.68 -8.43
N LYS A 642 27.34 5.60 -9.70
CA LYS A 642 28.74 5.44 -10.13
C LYS A 642 29.60 6.62 -9.71
N LYS A 643 29.12 7.84 -9.95
CA LYS A 643 29.82 9.07 -9.57
C LYS A 643 30.13 9.11 -8.07
N PHE A 644 29.21 8.65 -7.24
CA PHE A 644 29.36 8.65 -5.79
C PHE A 644 29.87 7.34 -5.21
N ASP A 645 30.14 6.32 -6.03
CA ASP A 645 30.62 5.00 -5.59
C ASP A 645 29.63 4.28 -4.66
N ILE A 646 28.36 4.24 -5.05
CA ILE A 646 27.26 3.60 -4.32
C ILE A 646 26.90 2.26 -5.00
N PRO A 647 27.08 1.11 -4.33
CA PRO A 647 26.88 -0.20 -4.93
C PRO A 647 25.42 -0.66 -4.84
N ALA A 648 24.51 -0.03 -5.59
CA ALA A 648 23.11 -0.45 -5.66
C ALA A 648 22.94 -1.75 -6.47
N THR A 649 21.93 -2.56 -6.13
CA THR A 649 21.63 -3.84 -6.80
C THR A 649 20.20 -3.90 -7.37
N VAL A 650 19.29 -3.02 -6.92
CA VAL A 650 17.89 -2.99 -7.37
C VAL A 650 17.46 -1.56 -7.64
N LEU A 651 16.69 -1.37 -8.72
CA LEU A 651 16.02 -0.13 -9.06
C LEU A 651 14.53 -0.41 -9.29
N VAL A 652 13.68 0.36 -8.62
CA VAL A 652 12.22 0.32 -8.78
C VAL A 652 11.79 1.52 -9.62
N ILE A 653 10.95 1.29 -10.63
CA ILE A 653 10.34 2.34 -11.44
C ILE A 653 8.83 2.31 -11.22
N GLU A 654 8.27 3.39 -10.69
CA GLU A 654 6.84 3.49 -10.43
C GLU A 654 6.09 4.19 -11.55
N GLN A 655 6.50 5.41 -11.90
CA GLN A 655 5.87 6.23 -12.93
C GLN A 655 6.34 5.83 -14.35
N TRP A 656 6.29 4.53 -14.65
CA TRP A 656 6.76 3.95 -15.92
C TRP A 656 5.67 3.88 -16.98
N SER A 657 4.41 3.81 -16.56
CA SER A 657 3.30 3.40 -17.40
C SER A 657 2.58 4.57 -18.08
N ASP A 658 1.59 4.24 -18.91
CA ASP A 658 0.62 5.18 -19.47
C ASP A 658 -0.37 5.76 -18.42
N GLU A 659 -0.26 5.33 -17.16
CA GLU A 659 -1.10 5.75 -16.02
C GLU A 659 -2.60 5.49 -16.22
N ALA A 660 -2.94 4.58 -17.14
CA ALA A 660 -4.30 4.16 -17.46
C ALA A 660 -4.43 2.62 -17.42
N THR A 661 -3.57 1.91 -18.14
CA THR A 661 -3.57 0.44 -18.22
C THR A 661 -2.63 -0.21 -17.22
N PHE A 662 -1.58 0.51 -16.80
CA PHE A 662 -0.50 0.00 -15.96
C PHE A 662 0.22 -1.24 -16.51
N TYR A 663 0.14 -1.51 -17.82
CA TYR A 663 0.96 -2.53 -18.47
C TYR A 663 1.65 -2.05 -19.75
N ILE A 664 1.35 -0.82 -20.20
CA ILE A 664 1.97 -0.17 -21.36
C ILE A 664 2.85 0.97 -20.86
N PHE A 665 4.08 1.06 -21.38
CA PHE A 665 4.99 2.18 -21.10
C PHE A 665 4.41 3.50 -21.61
N ASN A 666 4.68 4.60 -20.89
CA ASN A 666 4.25 5.93 -21.29
C ASN A 666 4.75 6.30 -22.70
N ASP A 667 3.98 7.08 -23.45
CA ASP A 667 4.25 7.52 -24.83
C ASP A 667 4.41 6.42 -25.89
N ALA A 668 4.25 5.14 -25.56
CA ALA A 668 4.34 4.05 -26.52
C ALA A 668 3.18 4.11 -27.53
N LYS A 669 3.48 3.94 -28.81
CA LYS A 669 2.45 3.79 -29.85
C LYS A 669 2.19 2.32 -30.15
N TYR A 670 0.94 1.99 -30.43
CA TYR A 670 0.51 0.62 -30.73
C TYR A 670 -0.84 0.66 -31.47
N ASN A 671 -1.16 -0.44 -32.15
CA ASN A 671 -2.49 -0.64 -32.75
C ASN A 671 -3.48 -1.10 -31.67
N LEU A 672 -4.66 -0.49 -31.62
CA LEU A 672 -5.71 -0.89 -30.67
C LEU A 672 -6.05 -2.39 -30.78
N LYS A 673 -6.17 -3.07 -29.63
CA LYS A 673 -6.66 -4.45 -29.51
C LYS A 673 -8.03 -4.49 -28.86
N ASP A 674 -8.81 -5.51 -29.17
CA ASP A 674 -10.21 -5.74 -28.73
C ASP A 674 -10.37 -6.12 -27.23
N GLY A 675 -9.29 -6.01 -26.47
CA GLY A 675 -9.18 -6.37 -25.07
C GLY A 675 -8.82 -7.84 -24.80
N LYS A 676 -9.09 -8.78 -25.74
CA LYS A 676 -8.83 -10.22 -25.53
C LYS A 676 -7.37 -10.56 -25.71
N GLU A 677 -6.75 -9.96 -26.71
CA GLU A 677 -5.35 -10.19 -27.02
C GLU A 677 -4.41 -9.36 -26.14
N ARG A 678 -3.23 -9.91 -25.83
CA ARG A 678 -2.10 -9.14 -25.30
C ARG A 678 -1.31 -8.44 -26.40
N HIS A 679 -0.63 -7.37 -26.04
CA HIS A 679 0.44 -6.78 -26.86
C HIS A 679 1.74 -7.57 -26.72
N ARG A 680 2.57 -7.55 -27.77
CA ARG A 680 3.96 -8.06 -27.77
C ARG A 680 4.93 -6.89 -27.86
N ALA A 681 6.16 -7.03 -27.36
CA ALA A 681 7.11 -5.91 -27.37
C ALA A 681 7.35 -5.31 -28.77
N ARG A 682 7.41 -6.15 -29.80
CA ARG A 682 7.58 -5.74 -31.22
C ARG A 682 6.41 -4.95 -31.81
N GLU A 683 5.25 -4.93 -31.14
CA GLU A 683 4.05 -4.21 -31.57
C GLU A 683 4.04 -2.76 -31.03
N PHE A 684 4.94 -2.44 -30.09
CA PHE A 684 5.13 -1.09 -29.61
C PHE A 684 6.18 -0.35 -30.44
N GLU A 685 5.85 0.88 -30.83
CA GLU A 685 6.82 1.84 -31.36
C GLU A 685 7.16 2.86 -30.26
N PHE A 686 8.41 2.83 -29.81
CA PHE A 686 8.96 3.78 -28.86
C PHE A 686 9.59 4.96 -29.59
N SER A 687 8.92 6.11 -29.52
CA SER A 687 9.39 7.31 -30.19
C SER A 687 10.67 7.84 -29.56
N GLN A 688 11.61 8.32 -30.38
CA GLN A 688 12.88 8.90 -29.90
C GLN A 688 12.71 10.09 -28.95
N TRP A 689 11.58 10.79 -29.05
CA TRP A 689 11.22 11.93 -28.21
C TRP A 689 10.41 11.55 -26.95
N GLY A 690 9.90 10.32 -26.88
CA GLY A 690 9.08 9.87 -25.76
C GLY A 690 9.89 9.65 -24.50
N ARG A 691 9.21 9.60 -23.34
CA ARG A 691 9.83 9.35 -22.03
C ARG A 691 10.60 8.03 -22.00
N TRP A 692 10.11 7.02 -22.70
CA TRP A 692 10.69 5.69 -22.79
C TRP A 692 10.99 5.36 -24.25
N ASN A 693 12.13 5.79 -24.74
CA ASN A 693 12.51 5.65 -26.15
C ASN A 693 13.11 4.28 -26.50
N ASP A 694 13.62 3.53 -25.53
CA ASP A 694 14.09 2.14 -25.68
C ASP A 694 14.12 1.42 -24.31
N PRO A 695 12.96 1.03 -23.75
CA PRO A 695 12.90 0.43 -22.41
C PRO A 695 13.72 -0.86 -22.31
N LYS A 696 13.82 -1.63 -23.40
CA LYS A 696 14.65 -2.84 -23.44
C LYS A 696 16.12 -2.50 -23.28
N SER A 697 16.65 -1.57 -24.07
CA SER A 697 18.06 -1.16 -23.93
C SER A 697 18.35 -0.56 -22.56
N MET A 698 17.39 0.16 -21.97
CA MET A 698 17.51 0.65 -20.60
C MET A 698 17.70 -0.51 -19.61
N VAL A 699 16.80 -1.50 -19.61
CA VAL A 699 16.91 -2.66 -18.71
C VAL A 699 18.20 -3.44 -18.96
N ASP A 700 18.56 -3.70 -20.22
CA ASP A 700 19.81 -4.39 -20.58
C ASP A 700 21.05 -3.63 -20.04
N LYS A 701 21.05 -2.29 -20.07
CA LYS A 701 22.11 -1.46 -19.49
C LYS A 701 22.13 -1.54 -17.97
N LEU A 702 20.97 -1.49 -17.31
CA LEU A 702 20.90 -1.63 -15.85
C LEU A 702 21.44 -3.00 -15.41
N HIS A 703 21.11 -4.08 -16.12
CA HIS A 703 21.67 -5.41 -15.88
C HIS A 703 23.19 -5.46 -16.08
N GLN A 704 23.74 -4.80 -17.10
CA GLN A 704 25.19 -4.68 -17.29
C GLN A 704 25.89 -3.96 -16.14
N GLU A 705 25.18 -3.05 -15.46
CA GLU A 705 25.64 -2.38 -14.25
C GLU A 705 25.35 -3.16 -12.96
N GLY A 706 24.85 -4.40 -13.04
CA GLY A 706 24.52 -5.23 -11.87
C GLY A 706 23.25 -4.80 -11.13
N ILE A 707 22.36 -4.06 -11.78
CA ILE A 707 21.12 -3.54 -11.19
C ILE A 707 19.90 -4.26 -11.78
N LYS A 708 19.08 -4.85 -10.91
CA LYS A 708 17.82 -5.52 -11.24
C LYS A 708 16.65 -4.54 -11.22
N VAL A 709 15.64 -4.76 -12.06
CA VAL A 709 14.56 -3.78 -12.31
C VAL A 709 13.22 -4.34 -11.88
N LEU A 710 12.50 -3.61 -11.03
CA LEU A 710 11.10 -3.88 -10.67
C LEU A 710 10.19 -2.77 -11.19
N LEU A 711 9.02 -3.14 -11.70
CA LEU A 711 7.98 -2.19 -12.11
C LEU A 711 6.81 -2.19 -11.14
N TRP A 712 6.27 -1.02 -10.82
CA TRP A 712 5.09 -0.87 -9.96
C TRP A 712 3.84 -1.44 -10.62
N GLN A 713 2.96 -2.06 -9.83
CA GLN A 713 1.69 -2.68 -10.21
C GLN A 713 0.63 -2.49 -9.12
N VAL A 714 -0.63 -2.59 -9.53
CA VAL A 714 -1.82 -2.54 -8.69
C VAL A 714 -2.85 -3.55 -9.21
N PRO A 715 -3.72 -4.15 -8.37
CA PRO A 715 -4.72 -5.14 -8.83
C PRO A 715 -6.01 -4.50 -9.38
N ILE A 716 -5.92 -3.27 -9.87
CA ILE A 716 -7.05 -2.38 -10.13
C ILE A 716 -7.09 -1.98 -11.60
N HIS A 717 -8.27 -2.05 -12.20
CA HIS A 717 -8.54 -1.47 -13.50
C HIS A 717 -9.10 -0.04 -13.31
N LYS A 718 -8.21 0.95 -13.49
CA LYS A 718 -8.43 2.35 -13.12
C LYS A 718 -9.68 2.95 -13.77
N TYR A 719 -10.48 3.65 -12.97
CA TYR A 719 -11.53 4.54 -13.45
C TYR A 719 -10.95 5.94 -13.74
N MET A 720 -11.20 6.45 -14.95
CA MET A 720 -10.60 7.69 -15.46
C MET A 720 -11.54 8.91 -15.38
N GLY A 721 -12.60 8.86 -14.56
CA GLY A 721 -13.50 10.00 -14.37
C GLY A 721 -14.16 10.50 -15.67
N GLY A 722 -14.52 9.57 -16.56
CA GLY A 722 -15.11 9.86 -17.87
C GLY A 722 -14.12 10.26 -18.98
N VAL A 723 -12.81 10.30 -18.70
CA VAL A 723 -11.79 10.51 -19.73
C VAL A 723 -11.55 9.20 -20.48
N SER A 724 -11.80 9.18 -21.78
CA SER A 724 -11.56 8.00 -22.62
C SER A 724 -10.07 7.72 -22.81
N HIS A 725 -9.72 6.43 -22.77
CA HIS A 725 -8.42 5.90 -23.14
C HIS A 725 -8.64 4.58 -23.91
N PRO A 726 -8.47 4.55 -25.25
CA PRO A 726 -9.03 3.49 -26.10
C PRO A 726 -8.73 2.06 -25.67
N GLN A 727 -7.46 1.74 -25.36
CA GLN A 727 -7.10 0.38 -24.97
C GLN A 727 -7.63 -0.02 -23.59
N ARG A 728 -7.68 0.95 -22.67
CA ARG A 728 -8.21 0.76 -21.32
C ARG A 728 -9.72 0.52 -21.38
N ASP A 729 -10.42 1.28 -22.23
CA ASP A 729 -11.87 1.16 -22.40
C ASP A 729 -12.27 -0.20 -23.01
N GLU A 730 -11.50 -0.72 -23.98
CA GLU A 730 -11.71 -2.08 -24.49
C GLU A 730 -11.42 -3.17 -23.44
N ASP A 731 -10.38 -2.98 -22.63
CA ASP A 731 -10.07 -3.88 -21.52
C ASP A 731 -11.18 -3.86 -20.45
N GLU A 732 -11.72 -2.68 -20.10
CA GLU A 732 -12.86 -2.55 -19.17
C GLU A 732 -14.11 -3.26 -19.72
N ARG A 733 -14.43 -3.02 -21.00
CA ARG A 733 -15.57 -3.62 -21.67
C ARG A 733 -15.51 -5.14 -21.58
N LEU A 734 -14.36 -5.73 -21.89
CA LEU A 734 -14.17 -7.18 -21.79
C LEU A 734 -14.20 -7.67 -20.33
N MET A 735 -13.56 -6.95 -19.41
CA MET A 735 -13.53 -7.30 -17.98
C MET A 735 -14.95 -7.41 -17.40
N ILE A 736 -15.83 -6.48 -17.77
CA ILE A 736 -17.26 -6.49 -17.39
C ILE A 736 -18.02 -7.60 -18.13
N GLU A 737 -17.88 -7.72 -19.46
CA GLU A 737 -18.58 -8.73 -20.27
C GLU A 737 -18.29 -10.16 -19.77
N LYS A 738 -17.06 -10.41 -19.32
CA LYS A 738 -16.59 -11.71 -18.88
C LYS A 738 -16.75 -11.97 -17.38
N GLY A 739 -17.13 -10.97 -16.59
CA GLY A 739 -17.15 -11.09 -15.12
C GLY A 739 -15.77 -11.40 -14.54
N PHE A 740 -14.73 -10.74 -15.07
CA PHE A 740 -13.35 -10.87 -14.56
C PHE A 740 -13.08 -9.98 -13.34
N CYS A 741 -14.01 -9.10 -12.99
CA CYS A 741 -13.96 -8.29 -11.80
C CYS A 741 -14.67 -8.95 -10.62
N VAL A 742 -14.37 -8.49 -9.41
CA VAL A 742 -15.18 -8.76 -8.22
C VAL A 742 -16.61 -8.24 -8.47
N MET A 743 -17.61 -8.90 -7.90
CA MET A 743 -19.02 -8.60 -8.12
C MET A 743 -19.74 -8.20 -6.82
N ASN A 744 -20.74 -7.34 -6.91
CA ASN A 744 -21.69 -7.05 -5.84
C ASN A 744 -22.64 -8.24 -5.61
N GLU A 745 -23.46 -8.19 -4.55
CA GLU A 745 -24.43 -9.24 -4.24
C GLU A 745 -25.46 -9.46 -5.36
N ASP A 746 -25.84 -8.39 -6.06
CA ASP A 746 -26.77 -8.40 -7.20
C ASP A 746 -26.13 -8.79 -8.55
N LEU A 747 -24.86 -9.22 -8.52
CA LEU A 747 -24.05 -9.60 -9.67
C LEU A 747 -23.75 -8.44 -10.64
N THR A 748 -23.80 -7.19 -10.17
CA THR A 748 -23.19 -6.06 -10.89
C THR A 748 -21.68 -5.96 -10.58
N PRO A 749 -20.85 -5.38 -11.48
CA PRO A 749 -19.43 -5.18 -11.21
C PRO A 749 -19.17 -4.33 -9.96
N TYR A 750 -18.32 -4.83 -9.06
CA TYR A 750 -17.87 -4.07 -7.90
C TYR A 750 -16.92 -2.95 -8.32
N ARG A 751 -17.17 -1.75 -7.79
CA ARG A 751 -16.28 -0.60 -7.89
C ARG A 751 -15.90 -0.12 -6.50
N ILE A 752 -14.64 0.26 -6.33
CA ILE A 752 -14.12 0.72 -5.04
C ILE A 752 -14.93 1.96 -4.60
N PRO A 753 -15.58 1.95 -3.42
CA PRO A 753 -16.48 3.02 -3.02
C PRO A 753 -15.74 4.31 -2.65
N TYR A 754 -14.64 4.23 -1.90
CA TYR A 754 -13.89 5.39 -1.45
C TYR A 754 -12.39 5.11 -1.35
N GLY A 755 -11.61 6.16 -1.08
CA GLY A 755 -10.17 6.07 -0.87
C GLY A 755 -9.39 6.02 -2.18
N TRP A 756 -8.26 5.31 -2.16
CA TRP A 756 -7.37 5.23 -3.32
C TRP A 756 -8.03 4.44 -4.45
N PHE A 757 -7.97 4.97 -5.67
CA PHE A 757 -8.63 4.40 -6.86
C PHE A 757 -10.16 4.23 -6.79
N ALA A 758 -10.86 5.06 -5.99
CA ALA A 758 -12.33 5.07 -5.97
C ALA A 758 -12.95 5.09 -7.39
N GLY A 759 -14.05 4.34 -7.56
CA GLY A 759 -14.74 4.12 -8.84
C GLY A 759 -14.12 3.06 -9.75
N SER A 760 -12.90 2.57 -9.46
CA SER A 760 -12.20 1.58 -10.28
C SER A 760 -12.72 0.16 -10.06
N LEU A 761 -12.58 -0.71 -11.08
CA LEU A 761 -12.89 -2.14 -10.94
C LEU A 761 -11.71 -2.88 -10.30
N VAL A 762 -12.01 -3.93 -9.54
CA VAL A 762 -11.02 -4.81 -8.90
C VAL A 762 -11.00 -6.15 -9.62
N LEU A 763 -9.82 -6.66 -10.00
CA LEU A 763 -9.70 -7.96 -10.65
C LEU A 763 -10.04 -9.09 -9.67
N ASP A 764 -10.80 -10.09 -10.12
CA ASP A 764 -10.98 -11.31 -9.35
C ASP A 764 -9.85 -12.33 -9.60
N PHE A 765 -8.85 -12.36 -8.71
CA PHE A 765 -7.74 -13.33 -8.80
C PHE A 765 -8.14 -14.79 -8.51
N THR A 766 -9.34 -15.03 -7.97
CA THR A 766 -9.88 -16.39 -7.77
C THR A 766 -10.37 -16.99 -9.10
N ASN A 767 -10.73 -16.14 -10.07
CA ASN A 767 -11.05 -16.56 -11.43
C ASN A 767 -9.77 -16.88 -12.21
N PRO A 768 -9.52 -18.14 -12.59
CA PRO A 768 -8.30 -18.52 -13.30
C PRO A 768 -8.20 -17.88 -14.70
N GLU A 769 -9.31 -17.68 -15.42
CA GLU A 769 -9.32 -17.05 -16.75
C GLU A 769 -9.01 -15.55 -16.61
N ALA A 770 -9.60 -14.87 -15.62
CA ALA A 770 -9.32 -13.46 -15.34
C ALA A 770 -7.85 -13.23 -14.97
N ARG A 771 -7.31 -14.10 -14.10
CA ARG A 771 -5.90 -14.05 -13.68
C ARG A 771 -4.95 -14.26 -14.85
N GLU A 772 -5.21 -15.26 -15.71
CA GLU A 772 -4.41 -15.49 -16.91
C GLU A 772 -4.48 -14.29 -17.86
N TRP A 773 -5.68 -13.80 -18.17
CA TRP A 773 -5.88 -12.62 -19.02
C TRP A 773 -5.13 -11.38 -18.50
N TRP A 774 -5.21 -11.12 -17.20
CA TRP A 774 -4.54 -9.99 -16.57
C TRP A 774 -3.03 -10.09 -16.63
N LEU A 775 -2.47 -11.23 -16.23
CA LEU A 775 -1.02 -11.44 -16.19
C LEU A 775 -0.42 -11.52 -17.59
N ASP A 776 -1.13 -12.11 -18.56
CA ASP A 776 -0.64 -12.24 -19.93
C ASP A 776 -0.41 -10.87 -20.60
N LYS A 777 -1.18 -9.84 -20.24
CA LYS A 777 -0.93 -8.45 -20.68
C LYS A 777 0.43 -7.90 -20.20
N ARG A 778 0.98 -8.42 -19.10
CA ARG A 778 2.30 -8.04 -18.55
C ARG A 778 3.43 -8.92 -19.08
N ARG A 779 3.13 -9.99 -19.83
CA ARG A 779 4.10 -11.01 -20.24
C ARG A 779 5.32 -10.44 -20.96
N TYR A 780 5.11 -9.51 -21.88
CA TYR A 780 6.19 -8.91 -22.66
C TYR A 780 7.18 -8.13 -21.78
N LEU A 781 6.77 -7.64 -20.61
CA LEU A 781 7.65 -6.96 -19.67
C LEU A 781 8.73 -7.91 -19.13
N LEU A 782 8.36 -9.17 -18.87
CA LEU A 782 9.26 -10.19 -18.34
C LEU A 782 10.07 -10.89 -19.45
N GLU A 783 9.41 -11.30 -20.54
CA GLU A 783 10.02 -12.08 -21.62
C GLU A 783 10.86 -11.23 -22.58
N ASP A 784 10.36 -10.06 -22.98
CA ASP A 784 10.96 -9.26 -24.05
C ASP A 784 11.77 -8.06 -23.49
N ILE A 785 11.16 -7.27 -22.61
CA ILE A 785 11.83 -6.11 -21.96
C ILE A 785 12.86 -6.60 -20.95
N GLY A 786 12.55 -7.66 -20.21
CA GLY A 786 13.51 -8.40 -19.39
C GLY A 786 13.53 -8.02 -17.91
N ILE A 787 12.51 -7.34 -17.37
CA ILE A 787 12.46 -6.95 -15.95
C ILE A 787 12.57 -8.18 -15.01
N ASP A 788 12.88 -7.94 -13.73
CA ASP A 788 13.20 -8.98 -12.74
C ASP A 788 12.09 -9.20 -11.70
N GLY A 789 10.98 -8.48 -11.83
CA GLY A 789 9.83 -8.62 -10.94
C GLY A 789 8.97 -7.36 -10.88
N PHE A 790 8.11 -7.30 -9.86
CA PHE A 790 7.13 -6.22 -9.70
C PHE A 790 7.11 -5.68 -8.27
N LYS A 791 6.93 -4.36 -8.10
CA LYS A 791 6.45 -3.77 -6.85
C LYS A 791 4.92 -3.86 -6.86
N THR A 792 4.37 -4.89 -6.24
CA THR A 792 2.94 -5.18 -6.18
C THR A 792 2.31 -4.40 -5.02
N ASP A 793 1.90 -3.17 -5.33
CA ASP A 793 1.29 -2.24 -4.38
C ASP A 793 -0.22 -2.44 -4.27
N GLY A 794 -0.79 -1.91 -3.21
CA GLY A 794 -2.22 -1.95 -2.94
C GLY A 794 -2.76 -3.34 -2.56
N GLY A 795 -4.06 -3.51 -2.82
CA GLY A 795 -4.84 -4.72 -2.52
C GLY A 795 -5.77 -4.57 -1.31
N GLU A 796 -5.68 -3.48 -0.56
CA GLU A 796 -6.56 -3.14 0.57
C GLU A 796 -7.90 -2.54 0.07
N CYS A 797 -8.53 -3.18 -0.92
CA CYS A 797 -9.62 -2.60 -1.72
C CYS A 797 -10.92 -3.42 -1.74
N ILE A 798 -11.04 -4.45 -0.90
CA ILE A 798 -12.26 -5.27 -0.80
C ILE A 798 -13.12 -4.73 0.34
N LEU A 799 -14.17 -3.98 0.01
CA LEU A 799 -15.02 -3.30 0.97
C LEU A 799 -16.49 -3.70 0.76
N GLY A 800 -17.02 -4.51 1.68
CA GLY A 800 -18.38 -5.08 1.66
C GLY A 800 -18.37 -6.57 2.00
N ASP A 801 -19.19 -7.01 2.95
CA ASP A 801 -19.23 -8.42 3.39
C ASP A 801 -19.83 -9.35 2.33
N GLU A 802 -20.77 -8.82 1.56
CA GLU A 802 -21.65 -9.53 0.62
C GLU A 802 -21.08 -9.66 -0.80
N LEU A 803 -19.94 -9.02 -1.09
CA LEU A 803 -19.26 -9.15 -2.38
C LEU A 803 -19.04 -10.61 -2.75
N LYS A 804 -19.07 -10.91 -4.05
CA LYS A 804 -18.97 -12.26 -4.60
C LYS A 804 -17.71 -12.40 -5.44
N PHE A 805 -16.99 -13.49 -5.17
CA PHE A 805 -15.83 -13.94 -5.95
C PHE A 805 -16.17 -15.21 -6.71
N PHE A 806 -15.42 -15.49 -7.77
CA PHE A 806 -15.61 -16.61 -8.68
C PHE A 806 -15.49 -17.96 -7.98
N ASP A 807 -14.62 -18.12 -6.98
CA ASP A 807 -14.50 -19.35 -6.19
C ASP A 807 -15.65 -19.58 -5.19
N GLY A 808 -16.62 -18.66 -5.13
CA GLY A 808 -17.78 -18.71 -4.25
C GLY A 808 -17.56 -18.08 -2.87
N THR A 809 -16.37 -17.55 -2.59
CA THR A 809 -16.12 -16.82 -1.35
C THR A 809 -16.79 -15.45 -1.32
N SER A 810 -17.06 -15.00 -0.10
CA SER A 810 -17.66 -13.68 0.16
C SER A 810 -16.60 -12.59 0.39
N GLY A 811 -16.99 -11.33 0.24
CA GLY A 811 -16.15 -10.19 0.60
C GLY A 811 -15.67 -10.23 2.05
N ARG A 812 -16.48 -10.77 2.97
CA ARG A 812 -16.08 -11.01 4.37
C ARG A 812 -14.88 -11.95 4.50
N GLU A 813 -14.79 -12.99 3.68
CA GLU A 813 -13.67 -13.95 3.69
C GLU A 813 -12.49 -13.43 2.88
N MET A 814 -12.77 -12.65 1.84
CA MET A 814 -11.76 -12.14 0.92
C MET A 814 -11.11 -10.85 1.38
N HIS A 815 -11.68 -10.10 2.32
CA HIS A 815 -11.13 -8.82 2.76
C HIS A 815 -9.63 -8.91 3.10
N ASN A 816 -9.25 -9.79 4.03
CA ASN A 816 -7.84 -9.98 4.36
C ASN A 816 -7.11 -10.95 3.42
N ARG A 817 -7.81 -11.90 2.79
CA ARG A 817 -7.19 -12.94 1.93
C ARG A 817 -6.76 -12.39 0.57
N TYR A 818 -7.48 -11.41 0.02
CA TYR A 818 -7.33 -10.94 -1.35
C TYR A 818 -5.89 -10.51 -1.69
N VAL A 819 -5.21 -9.84 -0.75
CA VAL A 819 -3.81 -9.42 -0.93
C VAL A 819 -2.88 -10.61 -1.18
N LEU A 820 -3.10 -11.74 -0.52
CA LEU A 820 -2.31 -12.97 -0.73
C LEU A 820 -2.55 -13.56 -2.11
N ASP A 821 -3.80 -13.55 -2.58
CA ASP A 821 -4.16 -14.09 -3.90
C ASP A 821 -3.58 -13.22 -5.03
N TYR A 822 -3.65 -11.90 -4.90
CA TYR A 822 -3.04 -10.93 -5.83
C TYR A 822 -1.51 -11.08 -5.88
N ILE A 823 -0.83 -10.93 -4.75
CA ILE A 823 0.64 -10.96 -4.69
C ILE A 823 1.15 -12.35 -5.08
N GLY A 824 0.50 -13.41 -4.61
CA GLY A 824 0.81 -14.79 -4.95
C GLY A 824 0.65 -15.10 -6.44
N ALA A 825 -0.34 -14.51 -7.11
CA ALA A 825 -0.49 -14.64 -8.56
C ALA A 825 0.70 -14.02 -9.32
N TYR A 826 1.12 -12.81 -8.96
CA TYR A 826 2.27 -12.14 -9.57
C TYR A 826 3.58 -12.85 -9.27
N TYR A 827 3.82 -13.27 -8.03
CA TYR A 827 5.05 -13.95 -7.65
C TYR A 827 5.22 -15.29 -8.40
N ARG A 828 4.18 -16.13 -8.42
CA ARG A 828 4.20 -17.39 -9.19
C ARG A 828 4.42 -17.12 -10.68
N TYR A 829 3.76 -16.10 -11.23
CA TYR A 829 3.91 -15.72 -12.63
C TYR A 829 5.35 -15.33 -13.01
N VAL A 830 6.01 -14.53 -12.18
CA VAL A 830 7.43 -14.18 -12.35
C VAL A 830 8.29 -15.43 -12.29
N LYS A 831 8.08 -16.29 -11.29
CA LYS A 831 8.85 -17.54 -11.11
C LYS A 831 8.67 -18.50 -12.28
N ASP A 832 7.46 -18.68 -12.78
CA ASP A 832 7.16 -19.58 -13.90
C ASP A 832 7.81 -19.13 -15.20
N LEU A 833 7.89 -17.81 -15.46
CA LEU A 833 8.46 -17.27 -16.70
C LEU A 833 9.98 -17.06 -16.65
N LYS A 834 10.54 -16.70 -15.49
CA LYS A 834 11.94 -16.28 -15.35
C LYS A 834 12.79 -17.26 -14.56
N GLY A 835 12.19 -18.19 -13.81
CA GLY A 835 12.87 -19.08 -12.85
C GLY A 835 13.31 -18.36 -11.57
N GLU A 836 13.76 -17.11 -11.67
CA GLU A 836 14.12 -16.20 -10.58
C GLU A 836 13.42 -14.84 -10.72
N GLY A 837 13.23 -14.16 -9.59
CA GLY A 837 12.56 -12.86 -9.52
C GLY A 837 11.79 -12.70 -8.21
N ILE A 838 11.27 -11.50 -7.97
CA ILE A 838 10.57 -11.18 -6.72
C ILE A 838 9.34 -10.32 -6.96
N THR A 839 8.46 -10.32 -5.97
CA THR A 839 7.51 -9.25 -5.72
C THR A 839 8.05 -8.33 -4.62
N PHE A 840 7.55 -7.11 -4.51
CA PHE A 840 7.79 -6.23 -3.37
C PHE A 840 6.45 -5.61 -2.97
N SER A 841 5.95 -5.88 -1.75
CA SER A 841 4.55 -5.60 -1.35
C SER A 841 4.43 -4.94 0.03
N ARG A 842 3.41 -4.11 0.28
CA ARG A 842 3.12 -3.58 1.62
C ARG A 842 2.02 -4.34 2.34
N ALA A 843 1.00 -4.74 1.60
CA ALA A 843 -0.19 -5.37 2.16
C ALA A 843 0.02 -6.87 2.29
N GLY A 844 -0.54 -7.46 3.34
CA GLY A 844 -0.41 -8.89 3.56
C GLY A 844 -1.27 -9.40 4.70
N TYR A 845 -1.21 -10.71 4.92
CA TYR A 845 -1.89 -11.38 6.02
C TYR A 845 -1.09 -12.61 6.48
N SER A 846 -1.68 -13.51 7.29
CA SER A 846 -1.10 -14.83 7.58
C SER A 846 -0.74 -15.56 6.28
N GLY A 847 0.56 -15.79 6.04
CA GLY A 847 1.07 -16.46 4.83
C GLY A 847 1.96 -15.59 3.94
N SER A 848 2.10 -14.29 4.25
CA SER A 848 2.87 -13.33 3.45
C SER A 848 4.33 -13.73 3.20
N HIS A 849 4.95 -14.52 4.08
CA HIS A 849 6.31 -15.03 3.91
C HIS A 849 6.51 -16.01 2.75
N THR A 850 5.41 -16.54 2.19
CA THR A 850 5.46 -17.40 0.99
C THR A 850 5.67 -16.62 -0.32
N MET A 851 5.62 -15.28 -0.27
CA MET A 851 5.92 -14.39 -1.40
C MET A 851 6.82 -13.27 -0.88
N PRO A 852 8.15 -13.36 -1.08
CA PRO A 852 9.06 -12.58 -0.28
C PRO A 852 9.25 -11.16 -0.79
N MET A 853 9.83 -10.37 0.11
CA MET A 853 10.08 -8.93 0.15
C MET A 853 8.85 -8.07 0.41
N HIS A 854 8.84 -7.47 1.61
CA HIS A 854 7.77 -6.60 2.09
C HIS A 854 8.31 -5.24 2.56
N TRP A 855 7.50 -4.19 2.50
CA TRP A 855 7.84 -2.87 3.07
C TRP A 855 6.75 -2.30 3.97
N ALA A 856 7.15 -1.43 4.89
CA ALA A 856 6.30 -0.83 5.93
C ALA A 856 5.28 0.23 5.47
N GLY A 857 4.94 0.25 4.18
CA GLY A 857 4.03 1.25 3.62
C GLY A 857 4.52 2.69 3.77
N ASP A 858 3.55 3.59 3.82
CA ASP A 858 3.75 5.02 3.56
C ASP A 858 3.93 5.81 4.87
N GLU A 859 5.07 6.51 5.05
CA GLU A 859 5.33 7.30 6.25
C GLU A 859 6.00 8.67 6.02
N ARG A 860 5.82 9.57 6.99
CA ARG A 860 6.43 10.90 7.00
C ARG A 860 7.92 10.85 7.34
N SER A 861 8.68 11.82 6.86
CA SER A 861 10.08 12.03 7.26
C SER A 861 10.24 12.60 8.67
N THR A 862 9.94 11.81 9.70
CA THR A 862 10.05 12.21 11.12
C THR A 862 10.74 11.15 11.97
N TRP A 863 11.26 11.56 13.13
CA TRP A 863 11.80 10.64 14.14
C TRP A 863 10.75 9.70 14.74
N GLU A 864 9.49 10.15 14.82
CA GLU A 864 8.38 9.32 15.25
C GLU A 864 8.13 8.18 14.27
N ALA A 865 8.02 8.49 12.98
CA ALA A 865 7.89 7.48 11.93
C ALA A 865 9.08 6.52 11.94
N PHE A 866 10.31 7.01 12.14
CA PHE A 866 11.49 6.14 12.24
C PHE A 866 11.39 5.14 13.42
N ARG A 867 10.94 5.58 14.60
CA ARG A 867 10.68 4.66 15.73
C ARG A 867 9.56 3.68 15.43
N SER A 868 8.48 4.14 14.80
CA SER A 868 7.37 3.29 14.38
C SER A 868 7.80 2.24 13.36
N SER A 869 8.68 2.57 12.40
CA SER A 869 9.24 1.60 11.46
C SER A 869 10.13 0.57 12.16
N ILE A 870 10.92 0.94 13.18
CA ILE A 870 11.68 -0.05 13.97
C ILE A 870 10.73 -1.05 14.64
N ARG A 871 9.64 -0.58 15.24
CA ARG A 871 8.60 -1.44 15.86
C ARG A 871 7.89 -2.33 14.84
N ALA A 872 7.59 -1.79 13.67
CA ALA A 872 6.99 -2.52 12.56
C ALA A 872 7.88 -3.70 12.14
N GLY A 873 9.18 -3.47 11.95
CA GLY A 873 10.12 -4.56 11.61
C GLY A 873 10.23 -5.63 12.69
N ILE A 874 10.24 -5.24 13.98
CA ILE A 874 10.33 -6.19 15.11
C ILE A 874 9.05 -7.04 15.23
N SER A 875 7.87 -6.41 15.19
CA SER A 875 6.57 -7.09 15.28
C SER A 875 6.29 -7.96 14.05
N ALA A 876 6.69 -7.50 12.87
CA ALA A 876 6.63 -8.28 11.64
C ALA A 876 7.46 -9.57 11.77
N GLY A 877 8.68 -9.48 12.30
CA GLY A 877 9.52 -10.64 12.60
C GLY A 877 8.87 -11.63 13.58
N LEU A 878 8.25 -11.13 14.66
CA LEU A 878 7.51 -11.96 15.63
C LEU A 878 6.23 -12.58 15.05
N SER A 879 5.81 -12.15 13.87
CA SER A 879 4.63 -12.64 13.16
C SER A 879 4.96 -13.47 11.92
N GLY A 880 6.25 -13.78 11.71
CA GLY A 880 6.72 -14.66 10.65
C GLY A 880 7.03 -13.98 9.32
N ILE A 881 7.01 -12.64 9.27
CA ILE A 881 7.42 -11.90 8.08
C ILE A 881 8.96 -11.78 8.09
N ILE A 882 9.61 -12.61 7.28
CA ILE A 882 11.07 -12.80 7.35
C ILE A 882 11.84 -11.66 6.67
N PHE A 883 11.37 -11.22 5.50
CA PHE A 883 12.08 -10.26 4.66
C PHE A 883 11.31 -8.95 4.55
N TRP A 884 11.65 -8.03 5.45
CA TRP A 884 11.01 -6.74 5.65
C TRP A 884 11.97 -5.57 5.40
N GLY A 885 11.43 -4.47 4.88
CA GLY A 885 12.11 -3.20 4.68
C GLY A 885 11.20 -2.01 4.97
N TRP A 886 11.73 -0.81 4.74
CA TRP A 886 11.00 0.43 4.91
C TRP A 886 11.63 1.53 4.06
N ASP A 887 10.89 2.61 3.84
CA ASP A 887 11.40 3.79 3.14
C ASP A 887 12.32 4.60 4.06
N ILE A 888 13.62 4.51 3.83
CA ILE A 888 14.64 5.18 4.64
C ILE A 888 14.29 6.66 4.84
N ALA A 889 14.14 7.03 6.12
CA ALA A 889 13.84 8.38 6.59
C ALA A 889 12.48 8.94 6.13
N GLY A 890 11.53 8.08 5.77
CA GLY A 890 10.18 8.44 5.31
C GLY A 890 10.16 9.00 3.89
N PHE A 891 9.14 8.64 3.12
CA PHE A 891 9.03 8.98 1.70
C PHE A 891 8.22 10.28 1.44
N HIS A 892 7.33 10.65 2.38
CA HIS A 892 6.39 11.76 2.24
C HIS A 892 6.76 12.96 3.14
N GLY A 893 6.36 14.15 2.68
CA GLY A 893 6.45 15.41 3.42
C GLY A 893 7.75 16.16 3.13
N GLU A 894 8.10 17.08 4.03
CA GLU A 894 9.39 17.76 3.96
C GLU A 894 10.54 16.76 3.89
N ILE A 895 11.62 17.12 3.20
CA ILE A 895 12.78 16.23 3.14
C ILE A 895 13.33 16.01 4.55
N PRO A 896 13.86 14.81 4.86
CA PRO A 896 14.43 14.56 6.18
C PRO A 896 15.61 15.49 6.45
N THR A 897 15.86 15.77 7.74
CA THR A 897 17.13 16.39 8.14
C THR A 897 18.29 15.47 7.76
N ALA A 898 19.49 16.03 7.58
CA ALA A 898 20.69 15.24 7.30
C ALA A 898 20.94 14.17 8.37
N GLU A 899 20.67 14.50 9.64
CA GLU A 899 20.80 13.55 10.75
C GLU A 899 19.79 12.41 10.66
N LEU A 900 18.51 12.70 10.46
CA LEU A 900 17.48 11.67 10.31
C LEU A 900 17.83 10.72 9.15
N PHE A 901 18.16 11.26 7.98
CA PHE A 901 18.55 10.46 6.82
C PHE A 901 19.75 9.55 7.12
N ILE A 902 20.79 10.08 7.76
CA ILE A 902 21.99 9.31 8.14
C ILE A 902 21.65 8.21 9.15
N ARG A 903 20.88 8.49 10.21
CA ARG A 903 20.50 7.49 11.22
C ARG A 903 19.59 6.40 10.65
N SER A 904 18.70 6.78 9.73
CA SER A 904 17.85 5.83 9.01
C SER A 904 18.65 4.94 8.08
N ALA A 905 19.60 5.49 7.31
CA ALA A 905 20.48 4.70 6.45
C ALA A 905 21.39 3.73 7.23
N GLN A 906 21.84 4.16 8.42
CA GLN A 906 22.58 3.33 9.36
C GLN A 906 21.77 2.11 9.79
N MET A 907 20.52 2.31 10.21
CA MET A 907 19.62 1.24 10.64
C MET A 907 19.28 0.32 9.46
N ALA A 908 18.96 0.87 8.30
CA ALA A 908 18.55 0.09 7.12
C ALA A 908 19.65 -0.83 6.57
N ALA A 909 20.94 -0.49 6.76
CA ALA A 909 22.03 -1.40 6.42
C ALA A 909 21.97 -2.73 7.18
N PHE A 910 21.31 -2.74 8.34
CA PHE A 910 21.08 -3.89 9.21
C PHE A 910 19.62 -4.37 9.23
N CYS A 911 18.81 -3.99 8.22
CA CYS A 911 17.49 -4.57 7.97
C CYS A 911 17.56 -5.70 6.93
N PRO A 912 16.53 -6.56 6.81
CA PRO A 912 16.43 -7.52 5.72
C PRO A 912 16.49 -6.85 4.34
N VAL A 913 15.82 -5.71 4.15
CA VAL A 913 15.86 -4.89 2.92
C VAL A 913 16.32 -3.46 3.23
N MET A 914 17.21 -2.91 2.40
CA MET A 914 17.70 -1.53 2.50
C MET A 914 17.27 -0.72 1.27
N GLN A 915 16.32 0.20 1.43
CA GLN A 915 15.70 0.89 0.31
C GLN A 915 15.37 2.35 0.66
N TYR A 916 15.69 3.29 -0.23
CA TYR A 916 15.16 4.66 -0.15
C TYR A 916 14.08 4.84 -1.22
N HIS A 917 13.10 5.70 -0.96
CA HIS A 917 12.00 6.03 -1.87
C HIS A 917 11.46 7.43 -1.58
N ALA A 918 10.71 7.99 -2.52
CA ALA A 918 10.09 9.29 -2.41
C ALA A 918 8.76 9.29 -3.18
N GLU A 919 7.78 9.98 -2.64
CA GLU A 919 6.41 9.96 -3.16
C GLU A 919 6.15 10.89 -4.35
N THR A 920 6.62 12.14 -4.31
CA THR A 920 6.12 13.17 -5.24
C THR A 920 7.18 14.03 -5.90
N LYS A 921 6.83 14.52 -7.10
CA LYS A 921 7.45 15.67 -7.76
C LYS A 921 6.88 16.95 -7.15
N GLY A 922 7.37 17.31 -5.96
CA GLY A 922 7.11 18.64 -5.41
C GLY A 922 7.87 19.74 -6.18
N GLU A 923 7.71 21.00 -5.75
CA GLU A 923 8.44 22.15 -6.34
C GLU A 923 9.96 21.93 -6.39
N TYR A 924 10.50 21.31 -5.36
CA TYR A 924 11.90 20.90 -5.28
C TYR A 924 11.99 19.39 -5.39
N ASN A 925 13.09 18.88 -5.97
CA ASN A 925 13.38 17.45 -5.99
C ASN A 925 13.25 16.87 -4.56
N ARG A 926 12.29 15.96 -4.36
CA ARG A 926 11.99 15.29 -3.09
C ARG A 926 12.65 13.92 -2.98
N ASP A 927 13.49 13.51 -3.92
CA ASP A 927 14.19 12.23 -3.89
C ASP A 927 14.93 12.02 -2.57
N ARG A 928 14.80 10.83 -1.99
CA ARG A 928 15.63 10.41 -0.85
C ARG A 928 16.99 9.88 -1.31
N THR A 929 17.47 10.32 -2.48
CA THR A 929 18.82 10.01 -2.94
C THR A 929 19.84 10.76 -2.08
N PRO A 930 21.00 10.16 -1.77
CA PRO A 930 21.99 10.80 -0.90
C PRO A 930 22.50 12.14 -1.44
N TRP A 931 22.60 12.29 -2.77
CA TRP A 931 23.01 13.56 -3.39
C TRP A 931 21.95 14.64 -3.31
N ASN A 932 20.66 14.29 -3.51
CA ASN A 932 19.59 15.25 -3.35
C ASN A 932 19.47 15.71 -1.89
N ILE A 933 19.51 14.79 -0.93
CA ILE A 933 19.48 15.16 0.49
C ILE A 933 20.68 16.04 0.86
N ALA A 934 21.89 15.70 0.40
CA ALA A 934 23.07 16.52 0.65
C ALA A 934 22.94 17.94 0.06
N GLU A 935 22.44 18.06 -1.16
CA GLU A 935 22.20 19.35 -1.82
C GLU A 935 21.17 20.17 -1.03
N ARG A 936 20.02 19.58 -0.75
CA ARG A 936 18.90 20.27 -0.14
C ARG A 936 19.12 20.63 1.33
N THR A 937 19.84 19.78 2.08
CA THR A 937 20.21 20.05 3.48
C THR A 937 21.53 20.82 3.62
N LYS A 938 22.25 21.01 2.50
CA LYS A 938 23.61 21.59 2.45
C LYS A 938 24.63 20.83 3.30
N ASP A 939 24.42 19.53 3.48
CA ASP A 939 25.30 18.66 4.25
C ASP A 939 25.85 17.51 3.40
N VAL A 940 27.05 17.74 2.84
CA VAL A 940 27.76 16.77 2.01
C VAL A 940 28.13 15.46 2.74
N ARG A 941 28.09 15.45 4.08
CA ARG A 941 28.38 14.23 4.86
C ARG A 941 27.37 13.13 4.56
N VAL A 942 26.13 13.48 4.21
CA VAL A 942 25.07 12.54 3.84
C VAL A 942 25.51 11.53 2.78
N ILE A 943 26.15 12.00 1.70
CA ILE A 943 26.66 11.13 0.62
C ILE A 943 27.70 10.17 1.18
N SER A 944 28.69 10.70 1.92
CA SER A 944 29.81 9.90 2.42
C SER A 944 29.38 8.85 3.44
N VAL A 945 28.42 9.17 4.31
CA VAL A 945 27.91 8.27 5.34
C VAL A 945 26.95 7.25 4.73
N TYR A 946 26.02 7.65 3.85
CA TYR A 946 25.19 6.68 3.14
C TYR A 946 26.04 5.68 2.36
N ARG A 947 27.05 6.15 1.60
CA ARG A 947 28.00 5.27 0.90
C ARG A 947 28.68 4.30 1.85
N LYS A 948 29.18 4.77 3.01
CA LYS A 948 29.82 3.92 4.03
C LYS A 948 28.90 2.74 4.42
N PHE A 949 27.61 3.00 4.60
CA PHE A 949 26.63 1.99 5.01
C PHE A 949 26.12 1.12 3.84
N ALA A 950 26.03 1.65 2.63
CA ALA A 950 25.75 0.86 1.42
C ALA A 950 26.91 -0.13 1.12
N ILE A 951 28.16 0.34 1.24
CA ILE A 951 29.36 -0.52 1.16
C ILE A 951 29.35 -1.55 2.28
N LEU A 952 29.04 -1.14 3.51
CA LEU A 952 28.97 -2.06 4.64
C LEU A 952 27.96 -3.18 4.38
N ARG A 953 26.79 -2.83 3.83
CA ARG A 953 25.77 -3.81 3.46
C ARG A 953 26.29 -4.82 2.44
N MET A 954 27.03 -4.36 1.43
CA MET A 954 27.68 -5.26 0.48
C MET A 954 28.81 -6.10 1.11
N ASN A 955 29.53 -5.55 2.10
CA ASN A 955 30.48 -6.35 2.88
C ASN A 955 29.77 -7.42 3.73
N LEU A 956 28.58 -7.12 4.28
CA LEU A 956 27.75 -8.05 5.07
C LEU A 956 26.90 -9.00 4.23
N LEU A 957 26.85 -8.83 2.91
CA LEU A 957 25.98 -9.63 2.03
C LEU A 957 26.15 -11.14 2.21
N PRO A 958 27.36 -11.72 2.39
CA PRO A 958 27.50 -13.14 2.71
C PRO A 958 26.81 -13.53 4.02
N TYR A 959 27.02 -12.76 5.10
CA TYR A 959 26.33 -12.99 6.37
C TYR A 959 24.81 -12.93 6.22
N ILE A 960 24.30 -11.86 5.61
CA ILE A 960 22.86 -11.65 5.41
C ILE A 960 22.26 -12.79 4.60
N TYR A 961 22.90 -13.20 3.49
CA TYR A 961 22.37 -14.25 2.64
C TYR A 961 22.42 -15.64 3.29
N SER A 962 23.50 -15.96 4.02
CA SER A 962 23.57 -17.21 4.77
C SER A 962 22.54 -17.26 5.90
N GLU A 963 22.31 -16.14 6.61
CA GLU A 963 21.27 -16.07 7.63
C GLU A 963 19.87 -16.12 7.00
N ALA A 964 19.66 -15.52 5.84
CA ALA A 964 18.40 -15.62 5.09
C ALA A 964 18.08 -17.08 4.71
N ASN A 965 19.08 -17.83 4.23
CA ASN A 965 18.94 -19.26 3.92
C ASN A 965 18.57 -20.08 5.17
N ASP A 966 19.26 -19.83 6.28
CA ASP A 966 18.96 -20.49 7.56
C ASP A 966 17.57 -20.12 8.09
N CYS A 967 17.18 -18.85 7.99
CA CYS A 967 15.88 -18.34 8.38
C CYS A 967 14.75 -19.02 7.60
N VAL A 968 14.91 -19.20 6.29
CA VAL A 968 13.95 -19.92 5.45
C VAL A 968 13.86 -21.40 5.86
N ASN A 969 15.00 -22.09 5.97
CA ASN A 969 15.04 -23.52 6.30
C ASN A 969 14.53 -23.83 7.72
N ASN A 970 14.66 -22.88 8.65
CA ASN A 970 14.24 -23.05 10.04
C ASN A 970 12.98 -22.28 10.41
N CYS A 971 12.36 -21.56 9.47
CA CYS A 971 11.20 -20.71 9.70
C CYS A 971 11.45 -19.69 10.84
N GLN A 972 12.48 -18.86 10.69
CA GLN A 972 12.88 -17.84 11.66
C GLN A 972 12.91 -16.46 11.02
N PRO A 973 12.69 -15.38 11.77
CA PRO A 973 12.83 -14.03 11.26
C PRO A 973 14.32 -13.65 11.11
N LEU A 974 14.63 -12.78 10.15
CA LEU A 974 15.98 -12.25 10.00
C LEU A 974 16.22 -11.06 10.93
N MET A 975 15.23 -10.19 11.13
CA MET A 975 15.22 -9.13 12.15
C MET A 975 14.40 -9.60 13.34
N ARG A 976 15.04 -9.79 14.50
CA ARG A 976 14.45 -10.52 15.64
C ARG A 976 14.34 -9.64 16.87
N ALA A 977 13.17 -9.66 17.51
CA ALA A 977 13.00 -9.09 18.84
C ALA A 977 13.99 -9.70 19.84
N MET A 978 14.44 -8.94 20.83
CA MET A 978 15.31 -9.49 21.87
C MET A 978 14.63 -10.64 22.63
N PHE A 979 13.32 -10.52 22.90
CA PHE A 979 12.48 -11.58 23.48
C PHE A 979 12.57 -12.92 22.73
N TYR A 980 12.76 -12.91 21.40
CA TYR A 980 12.83 -14.13 20.60
C TYR A 980 14.08 -14.96 20.89
N ASP A 981 15.22 -14.31 21.11
CA ASP A 981 16.50 -14.97 21.38
C ASP A 981 16.82 -15.12 22.87
N PHE A 982 16.23 -14.26 23.71
CA PHE A 982 16.47 -14.19 25.16
C PHE A 982 15.15 -14.15 25.96
N PRO A 983 14.28 -15.17 25.83
CA PRO A 983 12.96 -15.18 26.47
C PRO A 983 13.01 -15.22 27.99
N ASP A 984 14.11 -15.72 28.57
CA ASP A 984 14.30 -15.85 30.02
C ASP A 984 14.90 -14.61 30.69
N GLU A 985 15.14 -13.53 29.95
CA GLU A 985 15.70 -12.26 30.46
C GLU A 985 14.63 -11.16 30.48
N ASP A 986 14.15 -10.79 31.67
CA ASP A 986 13.05 -9.84 31.87
C ASP A 986 13.24 -8.52 31.12
N GLU A 987 14.46 -7.96 31.12
CA GLU A 987 14.73 -6.73 30.39
C GLU A 987 14.65 -6.89 28.87
N CYS A 988 14.86 -8.08 28.30
CA CYS A 988 14.77 -8.32 26.87
C CYS A 988 13.34 -8.35 26.34
N ILE A 989 12.36 -8.54 27.23
CA ILE A 989 10.98 -8.82 26.83
C ILE A 989 10.34 -7.61 26.10
N ASN A 990 10.61 -6.38 26.54
CA ASN A 990 9.95 -5.17 26.03
C ASN A 990 10.86 -4.26 25.19
N LEU A 991 12.05 -4.73 24.79
CA LEU A 991 12.99 -3.89 24.03
C LEU A 991 12.51 -3.72 22.59
N ASP A 992 12.11 -2.49 22.25
CA ASP A 992 11.58 -2.12 20.93
C ASP A 992 12.55 -1.23 20.12
N MET A 993 13.65 -0.78 20.72
CA MET A 993 14.69 0.07 20.09
C MET A 993 16.06 -0.61 20.00
N GLN A 994 16.08 -1.94 20.12
CA GLN A 994 17.21 -2.80 19.78
C GLN A 994 16.72 -4.17 19.35
N TYR A 995 17.47 -4.86 18.50
CA TYR A 995 17.08 -6.13 17.92
C TYR A 995 18.30 -6.95 17.52
N MET A 996 18.09 -8.23 17.22
CA MET A 996 19.09 -9.09 16.59
C MET A 996 18.90 -9.09 15.07
N LEU A 997 19.99 -8.98 14.31
CA LEU A 997 20.05 -9.32 12.89
C LEU A 997 20.69 -10.70 12.77
N GLY A 998 19.90 -11.68 12.34
CA GLY A 998 20.28 -13.09 12.38
C GLY A 998 20.61 -13.55 13.80
N LYS A 999 21.45 -14.57 13.92
CA LYS A 999 21.79 -15.20 15.21
C LYS A 999 22.79 -14.41 16.06
N ASN A 1000 23.59 -13.55 15.43
CA ASN A 1000 24.90 -13.16 15.99
C ASN A 1000 25.11 -11.65 16.13
N ILE A 1001 24.33 -10.80 15.46
CA ILE A 1001 24.53 -9.35 15.46
C ILE A 1001 23.42 -8.66 16.26
N LEU A 1002 23.76 -7.94 17.32
CA LEU A 1002 22.87 -7.04 18.05
C LEU A 1002 22.99 -5.63 17.48
N VAL A 1003 21.87 -4.99 17.18
CA VAL A 1003 21.79 -3.63 16.60
C VAL A 1003 20.95 -2.75 17.52
N SER A 1004 21.44 -1.55 17.86
CA SER A 1004 20.67 -0.58 18.66
C SER A 1004 20.71 0.81 17.99
N PRO A 1005 19.81 1.10 17.04
CA PRO A 1005 19.81 2.35 16.30
C PRO A 1005 19.69 3.59 17.20
N VAL A 1006 20.36 4.68 16.81
CA VAL A 1006 20.14 6.00 17.38
C VAL A 1006 18.83 6.54 16.81
N SER A 1007 17.82 6.71 17.67
CA SER A 1007 16.42 6.93 17.27
C SER A 1007 15.86 8.28 17.73
N GLU A 1008 16.73 9.16 18.23
CA GLU A 1008 16.38 10.51 18.69
C GLU A 1008 17.33 11.54 18.08
N GLU A 1009 16.81 12.73 17.81
CA GLU A 1009 17.58 13.84 17.25
C GLU A 1009 18.69 14.31 18.19
N GLY A 1010 19.88 14.59 17.66
CA GLY A 1010 21.04 15.05 18.42
C GLY A 1010 21.65 14.00 19.36
N GLN A 1011 21.12 12.78 19.43
CA GLN A 1011 21.63 11.74 20.32
C GLN A 1011 23.00 11.23 19.81
N THR A 1012 24.01 11.32 20.69
CA THR A 1012 25.38 10.82 20.43
C THR A 1012 25.84 9.78 21.43
N VAL A 1013 25.01 9.47 22.43
CA VAL A 1013 25.23 8.37 23.38
C VAL A 1013 23.93 7.55 23.43
N LYS A 1014 24.02 6.27 23.07
CA LYS A 1014 22.90 5.33 23.12
C LYS A 1014 23.04 4.45 24.35
N ARG A 1015 21.94 4.27 25.08
CA ARG A 1015 21.84 3.28 26.15
C ARG A 1015 21.46 1.93 25.53
N VAL A 1016 22.33 0.93 25.66
CA VAL A 1016 22.17 -0.41 25.06
C VAL A 1016 22.10 -1.45 26.17
N TYR A 1017 21.15 -2.37 26.09
CA TYR A 1017 21.10 -3.54 26.98
C TYR A 1017 21.87 -4.71 26.35
N PHE A 1018 22.81 -5.29 27.10
CA PHE A 1018 23.51 -6.51 26.74
C PHE A 1018 22.91 -7.70 27.50
N PRO A 1019 22.36 -8.70 26.81
CA PRO A 1019 21.94 -9.95 27.42
C PRO A 1019 23.13 -10.74 27.97
N LYS A 1020 22.87 -11.79 28.75
CA LYS A 1020 23.92 -12.68 29.27
C LYS A 1020 24.81 -13.22 28.14
N GLY A 1021 26.11 -13.18 28.39
CA GLY A 1021 27.14 -13.57 27.44
C GLY A 1021 28.17 -12.47 27.27
N LYS A 1022 29.11 -12.69 26.35
CA LYS A 1022 30.13 -11.72 25.98
C LYS A 1022 29.81 -11.18 24.59
N TRP A 1023 29.92 -9.87 24.44
CA TRP A 1023 29.63 -9.15 23.21
C TRP A 1023 30.83 -8.30 22.81
N HIS A 1024 31.06 -8.19 21.51
CA HIS A 1024 32.17 -7.44 20.93
C HIS A 1024 31.61 -6.33 20.04
N GLY A 1025 32.08 -5.09 20.18
CA GLY A 1025 31.76 -4.04 19.23
C GLY A 1025 32.14 -4.47 17.81
N PHE A 1026 31.23 -4.34 16.86
CA PHE A 1026 31.44 -4.85 15.50
C PHE A 1026 32.58 -4.10 14.78
N PHE A 1027 32.68 -2.80 15.01
CA PHE A 1027 33.67 -1.93 14.36
C PHE A 1027 35.00 -1.82 15.13
N ASP A 1028 34.96 -1.76 16.46
CA ASP A 1028 36.11 -1.47 17.33
C ASP A 1028 36.58 -2.69 18.16
N ASN A 1029 35.83 -3.78 18.13
CA ASN A 1029 36.04 -4.99 18.92
C ASN A 1029 36.13 -4.77 20.44
N ARG A 1030 35.58 -3.66 20.95
CA ARG A 1030 35.48 -3.41 22.39
C ARG A 1030 34.62 -4.50 23.04
N VAL A 1031 35.10 -5.06 24.14
CA VAL A 1031 34.44 -6.18 24.83
C VAL A 1031 33.47 -5.68 25.90
N TYR A 1032 32.27 -6.27 25.92
CA TYR A 1032 31.23 -6.12 26.92
C TYR A 1032 30.94 -7.51 27.51
N ASP A 1033 31.45 -7.77 28.71
CA ASP A 1033 31.45 -9.09 29.36
C ASP A 1033 30.45 -9.21 30.52
N LYS A 1034 29.67 -8.15 30.76
CA LYS A 1034 28.64 -8.08 31.79
C LYS A 1034 27.29 -7.79 31.13
N SER A 1035 26.26 -8.49 31.61
CA SER A 1035 24.87 -8.19 31.25
C SER A 1035 24.40 -6.90 31.92
N GLY A 1036 23.47 -6.19 31.26
CA GLY A 1036 22.87 -4.96 31.74
C GLY A 1036 22.99 -3.80 30.76
N TYR A 1037 22.65 -2.59 31.23
CA TYR A 1037 22.68 -1.38 30.42
C TYR A 1037 24.05 -0.70 30.42
N PHE A 1038 24.49 -0.27 29.24
CA PHE A 1038 25.71 0.50 29.06
C PHE A 1038 25.46 1.72 28.18
N GLU A 1039 26.22 2.78 28.45
CA GLU A 1039 26.27 3.96 27.59
C GLU A 1039 27.32 3.77 26.50
N VAL A 1040 26.87 3.85 25.24
CA VAL A 1040 27.70 3.64 24.06
C VAL A 1040 27.75 4.93 23.26
N PHE A 1041 28.96 5.46 23.07
CA PHE A 1041 29.18 6.64 22.22
C PHE A 1041 28.94 6.27 20.75
N SER A 1042 28.05 7.00 20.10
CA SER A 1042 27.61 6.80 18.72
C SER A 1042 27.54 8.14 17.99
N PRO A 1043 28.68 8.69 17.54
CA PRO A 1043 28.70 9.91 16.73
C PRO A 1043 27.90 9.72 15.43
N LEU A 1044 27.66 10.81 14.71
CA LEU A 1044 26.77 10.82 13.54
C LEU A 1044 27.14 9.77 12.48
N ASP A 1045 28.41 9.41 12.33
CA ASP A 1045 28.88 8.47 11.31
C ASP A 1045 28.92 7.00 11.77
N THR A 1046 28.44 6.69 12.98
CA THR A 1046 28.52 5.37 13.62
C THR A 1046 27.17 4.95 14.21
N ILE A 1047 26.91 3.64 14.22
CA ILE A 1047 25.75 2.98 14.84
C ILE A 1047 26.23 1.92 15.84
N PRO A 1048 25.60 1.77 17.02
CA PRO A 1048 25.93 0.71 17.97
C PRO A 1048 25.55 -0.67 17.42
N VAL A 1049 26.56 -1.48 17.14
CA VAL A 1049 26.41 -2.83 16.59
C VAL A 1049 27.42 -3.75 17.29
N PHE A 1050 26.96 -4.91 17.72
CA PHE A 1050 27.74 -5.83 18.52
C PHE A 1050 27.59 -7.26 18.01
N VAL A 1051 28.69 -8.00 18.07
CA VAL A 1051 28.76 -9.40 17.67
C VAL A 1051 28.88 -10.25 18.92
N LYS A 1052 28.04 -11.28 19.01
CA LYS A 1052 28.09 -12.26 20.10
C LYS A 1052 29.43 -13.01 20.07
N ALA A 1053 30.04 -13.26 21.23
CA ALA A 1053 31.21 -14.13 21.31
C ALA A 1053 30.88 -15.56 20.84
N ASN A 1054 31.90 -16.30 20.41
CA ASN A 1054 31.78 -17.59 19.73
C ASN A 1054 30.94 -17.54 18.45
N SER A 1055 31.17 -16.53 17.61
CA SER A 1055 30.53 -16.40 16.31
C SER A 1055 31.53 -16.14 15.18
N ILE A 1056 31.08 -16.44 13.97
CA ILE A 1056 31.79 -16.19 12.72
C ILE A 1056 30.87 -15.35 11.84
N ILE A 1057 31.33 -14.17 11.42
CA ILE A 1057 30.60 -13.29 10.50
C ILE A 1057 31.28 -13.35 9.12
N PRO A 1058 30.67 -13.99 8.10
CA PRO A 1058 31.20 -13.98 6.74
C PRO A 1058 31.07 -12.60 6.11
N LEU A 1059 32.18 -12.09 5.58
CA LEU A 1059 32.27 -10.76 4.98
C LEU A 1059 32.84 -10.85 3.57
N ASN A 1060 32.29 -10.08 2.63
CA ASN A 1060 32.88 -9.86 1.32
C ASN A 1060 33.79 -8.62 1.38
N LEU A 1061 35.11 -8.81 1.32
CA LEU A 1061 36.09 -7.74 1.44
C LEU A 1061 36.87 -7.54 0.14
N ASN A 1062 37.42 -6.33 -0.05
CA ASN A 1062 38.35 -6.09 -1.15
C ASN A 1062 39.76 -6.61 -0.79
N SER A 1063 40.74 -6.39 -1.66
CA SER A 1063 42.13 -6.84 -1.45
C SER A 1063 42.82 -6.25 -0.22
N SER A 1064 42.30 -5.18 0.38
CA SER A 1064 42.82 -4.66 1.64
C SER A 1064 42.30 -5.40 2.88
N LEU A 1065 41.34 -6.31 2.73
CA LEU A 1065 40.72 -7.08 3.82
C LEU A 1065 40.23 -6.20 4.99
N GLU A 1066 39.93 -4.95 4.70
CA GLU A 1066 39.38 -3.97 5.64
C GLU A 1066 37.87 -3.86 5.42
N LEU A 1067 37.12 -3.76 6.52
CA LEU A 1067 35.69 -3.45 6.48
C LEU A 1067 35.48 -2.03 5.91
N LEU A 1068 34.28 -1.75 5.39
CA LEU A 1068 33.89 -0.44 4.86
C LEU A 1068 34.66 -0.02 3.60
N ARG A 1069 35.28 -0.98 2.91
CA ARG A 1069 35.91 -0.79 1.61
C ARG A 1069 35.04 -1.35 0.51
N ASN A 1070 34.93 -0.60 -0.58
CA ASN A 1070 34.01 -0.95 -1.65
C ASN A 1070 34.40 -2.27 -2.31
N VAL A 1071 33.43 -3.18 -2.40
CA VAL A 1071 33.53 -4.45 -3.14
C VAL A 1071 32.77 -4.42 -4.46
N GLY A 1072 32.06 -3.34 -4.77
CA GLY A 1072 31.15 -3.23 -5.90
C GLY A 1072 29.79 -3.84 -5.58
N ASN A 1073 28.98 -4.06 -6.62
CA ASN A 1073 27.64 -4.63 -6.55
C ASN A 1073 27.53 -5.99 -7.27
N ASP A 1074 28.65 -6.62 -7.63
CA ASP A 1074 28.65 -8.00 -8.10
C ASP A 1074 28.20 -8.92 -6.97
N VAL A 1075 27.17 -9.72 -7.27
CA VAL A 1075 26.57 -10.69 -6.34
C VAL A 1075 26.74 -12.14 -6.80
N ASP A 1076 27.30 -12.35 -8.00
CA ASP A 1076 27.56 -13.68 -8.55
C ASP A 1076 28.90 -14.25 -8.04
N SER A 1077 29.69 -13.42 -7.35
CA SER A 1077 30.92 -13.84 -6.70
C SER A 1077 31.24 -12.98 -5.47
N PHE A 1078 32.04 -13.52 -4.54
CA PHE A 1078 32.63 -12.74 -3.46
C PHE A 1078 34.09 -12.41 -3.81
N LYS A 1079 34.49 -11.14 -3.68
CA LYS A 1079 35.86 -10.70 -4.01
C LYS A 1079 36.90 -11.38 -3.13
N ASN A 1080 36.71 -11.30 -1.82
CA ASN A 1080 37.51 -12.03 -0.83
C ASN A 1080 36.58 -12.37 0.33
N LEU A 1081 36.17 -13.64 0.40
CA LEU A 1081 35.33 -14.10 1.49
C LEU A 1081 36.17 -14.24 2.77
N CYS A 1082 35.92 -13.36 3.72
CA CYS A 1082 36.60 -13.29 5.01
C CYS A 1082 35.66 -13.75 6.11
N LEU A 1083 36.00 -14.83 6.79
CA LEU A 1083 35.34 -15.30 8.00
C LEU A 1083 35.90 -14.53 9.20
N ASP A 1084 35.08 -13.64 9.75
CA ASP A 1084 35.45 -12.79 10.89
C ASP A 1084 35.11 -13.47 12.21
N ILE A 1085 36.13 -13.92 12.95
CA ILE A 1085 35.99 -14.90 14.03
C ILE A 1085 36.16 -14.24 15.40
N ARG A 1086 35.14 -14.38 16.26
CA ARG A 1086 35.15 -13.97 17.67
C ARG A 1086 35.22 -15.20 18.57
N LEU A 1087 36.42 -15.75 18.76
CA LEU A 1087 36.63 -17.04 19.44
C LEU A 1087 36.88 -16.89 20.95
N GLU A 1088 36.06 -17.56 21.76
CA GLU A 1088 36.35 -17.80 23.18
C GLU A 1088 36.82 -19.24 23.40
N ASP A 1089 36.06 -20.22 22.92
CA ASP A 1089 36.33 -21.65 23.15
C ASP A 1089 36.26 -22.44 21.84
N GLN A 1090 35.05 -22.80 21.39
CA GLN A 1090 34.81 -23.53 20.15
C GLN A 1090 33.66 -22.92 19.36
N ILE A 1091 33.78 -22.94 18.04
CA ILE A 1091 32.75 -22.50 17.10
C ILE A 1091 32.63 -23.51 15.97
N LYS A 1092 31.40 -23.82 15.55
CA LYS A 1092 31.12 -24.64 14.38
C LYS A 1092 29.99 -24.01 13.58
N ASN A 1093 30.21 -23.84 12.27
CA ASN A 1093 29.23 -23.27 11.35
C ASN A 1093 29.20 -24.03 10.04
N ASP A 1094 28.00 -24.09 9.46
CA ASP A 1094 27.74 -24.48 8.08
C ASP A 1094 27.08 -23.28 7.39
N PHE A 1095 27.84 -22.60 6.55
CA PHE A 1095 27.36 -21.44 5.80
C PHE A 1095 26.80 -21.91 4.46
N LYS A 1096 25.56 -21.53 4.21
CA LYS A 1096 24.84 -21.86 2.98
C LYS A 1096 24.81 -20.66 2.06
N PHE A 1097 25.53 -20.76 0.94
CA PHE A 1097 25.57 -19.72 -0.08
C PHE A 1097 25.01 -20.20 -1.43
N GLY A 1098 24.55 -21.44 -1.52
CA GLY A 1098 23.97 -21.99 -2.74
C GLY A 1098 24.99 -22.08 -3.86
N ALA A 1099 24.71 -21.44 -5.00
CA ALA A 1099 25.60 -21.46 -6.17
C ALA A 1099 26.99 -20.84 -5.90
N LEU A 1100 27.12 -20.01 -4.87
CA LEU A 1100 28.39 -19.38 -4.47
C LEU A 1100 29.29 -20.30 -3.63
N GLY A 1101 28.82 -21.51 -3.31
CA GLY A 1101 29.60 -22.57 -2.66
C GLY A 1101 29.57 -22.53 -1.13
N ASP A 1102 29.00 -23.57 -0.53
CA ASP A 1102 28.88 -23.72 0.93
C ASP A 1102 30.23 -23.85 1.65
N ILE A 1103 30.24 -23.51 2.94
CA ILE A 1103 31.43 -23.61 3.79
C ILE A 1103 31.11 -24.29 5.10
N ASN A 1104 31.83 -25.36 5.39
CA ASN A 1104 31.87 -25.94 6.73
C ASN A 1104 33.14 -25.44 7.43
N ILE A 1105 32.99 -24.99 8.67
CA ILE A 1105 34.13 -24.59 9.50
C ILE A 1105 33.91 -24.98 10.96
N GLU A 1106 34.97 -25.47 11.58
CA GLU A 1106 35.08 -25.71 13.00
C GLU A 1106 36.38 -25.08 13.50
N VAL A 1107 36.29 -24.28 14.56
CA VAL A 1107 37.39 -23.56 15.18
C VAL A 1107 37.42 -23.95 16.65
N VAL A 1108 38.56 -24.40 17.17
CA VAL A 1108 38.71 -24.85 18.55
C VAL A 1108 39.95 -24.20 19.16
N ARG A 1109 39.78 -23.52 20.30
CA ARG A 1109 40.89 -23.06 21.13
C ARG A 1109 41.47 -24.26 21.90
N ILE A 1110 42.79 -24.38 21.91
CA ILE A 1110 43.54 -25.42 22.61
C ILE A 1110 44.55 -24.78 23.57
N ASP A 1111 45.13 -25.56 24.49
CA ASP A 1111 46.03 -25.08 25.56
C ASP A 1111 47.13 -24.09 25.09
N LYS A 1112 47.62 -24.24 23.86
CA LYS A 1112 48.70 -23.41 23.28
C LYS A 1112 48.38 -22.87 21.88
N GLY A 1113 47.11 -22.58 21.59
CA GLY A 1113 46.77 -22.08 20.26
C GLY A 1113 45.33 -22.27 19.82
N ILE A 1114 45.14 -22.33 18.50
CA ILE A 1114 43.86 -22.50 17.82
C ILE A 1114 44.03 -23.56 16.74
N THR A 1115 43.02 -24.42 16.59
CA THR A 1115 42.90 -25.34 15.46
C THR A 1115 41.66 -25.00 14.64
N VAL A 1116 41.77 -25.14 13.32
CA VAL A 1116 40.66 -24.91 12.39
C VAL A 1116 40.55 -26.08 11.43
N SER A 1117 39.35 -26.62 11.29
CA SER A 1117 38.99 -27.56 10.22
C SER A 1117 37.97 -26.87 9.32
N THR A 1118 38.25 -26.76 8.03
CA THR A 1118 37.31 -26.13 7.09
C THR A 1118 37.29 -26.84 5.74
N ASN A 1119 36.15 -26.79 5.07
CA ASN A 1119 35.99 -27.19 3.69
C ASN A 1119 35.27 -26.06 2.95
N SER A 1120 35.90 -25.52 1.92
CA SER A 1120 35.35 -24.44 1.10
C SER A 1120 35.62 -24.69 -0.37
N ASN A 1121 34.67 -24.31 -1.24
CA ASN A 1121 34.80 -24.40 -2.70
C ASN A 1121 35.49 -23.18 -3.31
N GLN A 1122 36.03 -22.29 -2.49
CA GLN A 1122 36.77 -21.10 -2.93
C GLN A 1122 37.85 -20.73 -1.89
N PRO A 1123 38.86 -19.94 -2.26
CA PRO A 1123 39.79 -19.38 -1.29
C PRO A 1123 39.07 -18.49 -0.26
N ILE A 1124 39.45 -18.62 1.01
CA ILE A 1124 38.89 -17.85 2.11
C ILE A 1124 39.97 -17.22 2.99
N PHE A 1125 39.58 -16.19 3.73
CA PHE A 1125 40.40 -15.57 4.75
C PHE A 1125 39.78 -15.81 6.13
N LEU A 1126 40.59 -16.24 7.09
CA LEU A 1126 40.18 -16.37 8.49
C LEU A 1126 40.76 -15.19 9.26
N ARG A 1127 39.93 -14.38 9.91
CA ARG A 1127 40.37 -13.24 10.72
C ARG A 1127 39.99 -13.44 12.18
N PHE A 1128 40.99 -13.68 13.02
CA PHE A 1128 40.84 -13.84 14.48
C PHE A 1128 41.16 -12.54 15.18
N TRP A 1129 40.38 -12.18 16.20
CA TRP A 1129 40.52 -10.94 16.96
C TRP A 1129 41.01 -11.15 18.39
N ASN A 1130 41.68 -10.13 18.94
CA ASN A 1130 42.22 -10.13 20.31
C ASN A 1130 43.20 -11.27 20.59
N GLU A 1131 43.87 -11.77 19.55
CA GLU A 1131 44.88 -12.80 19.69
C GLU A 1131 46.26 -12.17 19.88
N VAL A 1132 47.14 -12.92 20.53
CA VAL A 1132 48.57 -12.60 20.58
C VAL A 1132 49.26 -13.10 19.31
N LYS A 1133 50.43 -12.54 18.99
CA LYS A 1133 51.17 -12.93 17.79
C LYS A 1133 51.52 -14.44 17.86
N PRO A 1134 51.13 -15.25 16.87
CA PRO A 1134 51.53 -16.66 16.79
C PRO A 1134 53.03 -16.85 16.67
N ASN A 1135 53.54 -17.91 17.28
CA ASN A 1135 54.90 -18.40 17.05
C ASN A 1135 55.01 -19.11 15.70
N LYS A 1136 53.95 -19.83 15.32
CA LYS A 1136 53.91 -20.69 14.14
C LYS A 1136 52.48 -20.90 13.65
N VAL A 1137 52.30 -20.93 12.33
CA VAL A 1137 51.05 -21.33 11.69
C VAL A 1137 51.35 -22.44 10.69
N THR A 1138 50.61 -23.55 10.77
CA THR A 1138 50.65 -24.64 9.79
C THR A 1138 49.32 -24.80 9.09
N ILE A 1139 49.35 -25.10 7.79
CA ILE A 1139 48.17 -25.40 6.96
C ILE A 1139 48.45 -26.74 6.27
N ASN A 1140 47.64 -27.75 6.53
CA ASN A 1140 47.81 -29.12 6.03
C ASN A 1140 49.24 -29.65 6.28
N ASP A 1141 49.70 -29.52 7.52
CA ASP A 1141 51.04 -29.89 8.02
C ASP A 1141 52.22 -29.12 7.38
N LYS A 1142 51.96 -28.11 6.54
CA LYS A 1142 53.00 -27.25 5.94
C LYS A 1142 53.10 -25.93 6.69
N LEU A 1143 54.33 -25.47 6.92
CA LEU A 1143 54.59 -24.17 7.54
C LEU A 1143 54.12 -23.03 6.62
N ALA A 1144 53.24 -22.16 7.13
CA ALA A 1144 52.78 -20.98 6.41
C ALA A 1144 53.75 -19.80 6.60
N THR A 1145 53.90 -18.97 5.57
CA THR A 1145 54.83 -17.83 5.59
C THR A 1145 54.18 -16.63 6.28
N GLU A 1146 54.87 -15.98 7.23
CA GLU A 1146 54.41 -14.70 7.78
C GLU A 1146 54.63 -13.61 6.73
N CYS A 1147 53.57 -13.08 6.15
CA CYS A 1147 53.65 -12.03 5.13
C CYS A 1147 52.53 -11.00 5.32
N CYS A 1148 52.90 -9.80 5.78
CA CYS A 1148 51.99 -8.66 5.84
C CYS A 1148 51.86 -7.93 4.50
N ASN A 1149 52.71 -8.27 3.51
CA ASN A 1149 52.77 -7.60 2.21
C ASN A 1149 51.99 -8.41 1.16
N ARG A 1150 50.75 -7.98 0.91
CA ARG A 1150 49.68 -8.78 0.29
C ARG A 1150 49.84 -9.09 -1.21
N ASN A 1151 50.97 -8.74 -1.81
CA ASN A 1151 51.30 -8.95 -3.24
C ASN A 1151 52.29 -10.11 -3.48
N GLU A 1152 52.70 -10.84 -2.44
CA GLU A 1152 53.63 -11.96 -2.57
C GLU A 1152 52.88 -13.26 -2.90
N ASN A 1153 53.29 -13.97 -3.96
CA ASN A 1153 52.70 -15.22 -4.46
C ASN A 1153 53.02 -16.43 -3.54
N HIS A 1154 52.61 -16.36 -2.27
CA HIS A 1154 52.70 -17.49 -1.35
C HIS A 1154 51.39 -18.27 -1.34
N SER A 1155 51.46 -19.58 -1.59
CA SER A 1155 50.29 -20.48 -1.54
C SER A 1155 49.72 -20.65 -0.14
N PHE A 1156 50.52 -20.42 0.91
CA PHE A 1156 50.13 -20.49 2.32
C PHE A 1156 50.80 -19.35 3.08
N TYR A 1157 50.03 -18.33 3.47
CA TYR A 1157 50.55 -17.23 4.27
C TYR A 1157 49.58 -16.78 5.36
N TRP A 1158 50.13 -16.13 6.37
CA TRP A 1158 49.40 -15.49 7.45
C TRP A 1158 50.02 -14.13 7.78
N CYS A 1159 49.28 -13.26 8.46
CA CYS A 1159 49.83 -12.01 8.98
C CYS A 1159 49.26 -11.67 10.36
N TYR A 1160 50.06 -11.00 11.18
CA TYR A 1160 49.62 -10.40 12.43
C TYR A 1160 49.67 -8.88 12.35
N LYS A 1161 48.52 -8.23 12.53
CA LYS A 1161 48.41 -6.77 12.53
C LYS A 1161 47.30 -6.33 13.47
N GLU A 1162 47.55 -5.30 14.29
CA GLU A 1162 46.52 -4.68 15.15
C GLU A 1162 45.74 -5.69 16.02
N ASN A 1163 46.47 -6.63 16.65
CA ASN A 1163 45.90 -7.73 17.45
C ASN A 1163 44.96 -8.67 16.68
N GLN A 1164 45.15 -8.77 15.36
CA GLN A 1164 44.43 -9.71 14.50
C GLN A 1164 45.40 -10.70 13.86
N ILE A 1165 44.98 -11.95 13.78
CA ILE A 1165 45.63 -12.97 12.95
C ILE A 1165 44.77 -13.14 11.70
N ILE A 1166 45.35 -12.97 10.53
CA ILE A 1166 44.69 -13.25 9.25
C ILE A 1166 45.41 -14.41 8.58
N VAL A 1167 44.67 -15.45 8.22
CA VAL A 1167 45.19 -16.63 7.53
C VAL A 1167 44.48 -16.78 6.19
N LYS A 1168 45.22 -16.91 5.09
CA LYS A 1168 44.65 -17.28 3.79
C LYS A 1168 44.60 -18.80 3.67
N VAL A 1169 43.44 -19.32 3.28
CA VAL A 1169 43.20 -20.74 3.06
C VAL A 1169 42.75 -20.92 1.61
N GLU A 1170 43.42 -21.81 0.89
CA GLU A 1170 43.06 -22.15 -0.49
C GLU A 1170 41.82 -23.07 -0.53
N GLU A 1171 41.21 -23.21 -1.70
CA GLU A 1171 40.05 -24.09 -1.92
C GLU A 1171 40.31 -25.55 -1.48
N GLY A 1172 39.28 -26.19 -0.93
CA GLY A 1172 39.25 -27.58 -0.51
C GLY A 1172 39.22 -27.76 1.01
N SER A 1173 39.42 -29.01 1.44
CA SER A 1173 39.52 -29.35 2.86
C SER A 1173 40.89 -28.93 3.40
N SER A 1174 40.88 -28.16 4.49
CA SER A 1174 42.07 -27.64 5.14
C SER A 1174 42.02 -27.81 6.65
N TYR A 1175 43.16 -28.17 7.22
CA TYR A 1175 43.41 -28.19 8.66
C TYR A 1175 44.51 -27.17 9.00
N ILE A 1176 44.19 -26.18 9.84
CA ILE A 1176 45.10 -25.13 10.26
C ILE A 1176 45.41 -25.29 11.76
N GLN A 1177 46.68 -25.14 12.13
CA GLN A 1177 47.09 -24.98 13.53
C GLN A 1177 47.83 -23.64 13.70
N ILE A 1178 47.37 -22.85 14.66
CA ILE A 1178 47.98 -21.57 15.07
C ILE A 1178 48.55 -21.81 16.46
N GLU A 1179 49.88 -21.88 16.58
CA GLU A 1179 50.58 -22.09 17.85
C GLU A 1179 50.99 -20.74 18.47
N VAL A 1180 50.64 -20.55 19.73
CA VAL A 1180 50.81 -19.31 20.50
C VAL A 1180 51.79 -19.50 21.66
#